data_AF-A0A942P0C1-F1
#
_entry.id   AF-A0A942P0C1-F1
#
_cell.length_a   1.000
_cell.length_b   1.000
_cell.length_c   1.000
_cell.angle_alpha   90.00
_cell.angle_beta   90.00
_cell.angle_gamma   90.00
#
_symmetry.space_group_name_H-M   'P 1'
#
loop_
_entity.id
_entity.type
_entity.pdbx_description
1 polymer ?
#
loop_
_entity_poly.entity_id
_entity_poly.type
_entity_poly.pdbx_seq_one_letter_code
_entity_poly.pdbx_strand_id
1 'polypeptide(L)'
;KWVFGGVGQGALNAVNLSDWYTSGGNDMGLNMSTAGYYTFVLRDVGYANSNFYVGYTAATPVSLSHNTSSQVTLNGDYTTTIQATLSTTPSAQESFYVRYRVGTNDFSTGTSITTAGTVSGTTVTLTIPTQSVGSTIYYYIFSTTVPYATLNGYSEQNKSLSALAVADNSNSNYSFTIPAATTYTWAGGATGAWTTSSNWSPVGVPGNGDAVIFNNGTSVTVTAVPSVNLRSITMTSTGAVVWQGSGSRTINVGFTGATNPVFSLAANKQFSLSGTANDITINIESGYSATISGTIVFSGTASVSHQLKAESASAITFQNGSLFQAQTNFSGHPFGASGVNGSVIFQSGAIFEQYSGSNPFGTGATDNIVVFQTGSWYKYKNTSTGATPVSSGRTFANYEYDNGISRTITGTSAIVMDNLVITSGTLNFNMTGTPGHSIKGDITIASGATLNFAPSSAGTVNFNGSSEQYITVNGIGLITTGANSTLTVSANSTLNFVGESYVGGSGTFVLQSNSAIGIGSASGITTAGTNAGNVRTATRTFISDATYIYNGAYNQVTGTGLPLTINNNLRIANTGAAGNNTVTLTTDNTTVFRLYLNSGYFAAGSATRNLNIAANGFVYGNGGNHPDDPSAGNIVFLGAGQTNGTATGNPYLYSVIINGGVDFNGNPNTNSATIMNKLQLNSSSFVSDAPYYQSGSTLVYNTGGPFSRNVEWGSASNQGYPHHVTVQGGTTLNLNTNPITPATLALAGDLRIGNSNGTGTVILNNNMIKALEVNGDLYIGSADAASNGSALTLSTSSGGDLRLYGNFSRYNNSFFTDNSRATYFLGSANTSINTPNETITPGVPTQYFSYFRMSKSVTTADVTLNCPVGITNEITLTSGTITSTNTNLLVMNAGSTVVGMNYGTRVSGGSDNSFVNGPMRKIGNTAFVFPVGKPLMSSPDVGGHRIIAISAPANVTDAFTAEFYLGNANLMGDIVPSASPYVVRVSACEYWRLERSTGTSNVNVTLSWGTRSNCNVNYINSLPMLVVVHNNANSSSGVAPFSGNWDSFGNDGGTTGTTTAGTVTWNNISTFSPFALGTINQNVNPLPFNLNRFNATPAKKNVQLDWAVGNNHEQQSYTLERSKDGIHFEAITHVAALKDVTVAEYNYADEQPLTGWNYYRLRATDKQLKQATSRIIRIWWGQGPAVISVLPNPASEKIVINLSDPSSITEIQIVNSTGQVVKQTRSVQFSNEVNVSSLQAGMYYIRLFGKNGLTTKSFVKQ
;
A
#
# COMPACT_ATOMS: atom_id res chain seq x y z
N LYS A 1 -4.55 60.74 -103.26
CA LYS A 1 -3.78 59.57 -103.75
C LYS A 1 -3.18 58.91 -102.52
N TRP A 2 -3.84 57.91 -101.96
CA TRP A 2 -3.34 57.21 -100.78
C TRP A 2 -2.79 55.86 -101.23
N VAL A 3 -1.47 55.74 -101.13
CA VAL A 3 -0.73 54.49 -101.32
C VAL A 3 -0.60 53.89 -99.94
N PHE A 4 -1.15 52.71 -99.74
CA PHE A 4 -1.10 52.04 -98.46
C PHE A 4 -0.23 50.77 -98.54
N GLY A 5 0.85 50.74 -97.78
CA GLY A 5 1.73 49.56 -97.57
C GLY A 5 1.18 48.64 -96.47
N GLY A 6 1.35 47.33 -96.66
CA GLY A 6 0.56 46.26 -96.02
C GLY A 6 0.49 46.26 -94.50
N VAL A 7 -0.68 45.87 -93.98
CA VAL A 7 -0.95 45.69 -92.55
C VAL A 7 -1.50 44.28 -92.33
N GLY A 8 -0.81 43.47 -91.51
CA GLY A 8 -1.32 42.19 -91.03
C GLY A 8 -2.25 42.35 -89.82
N GLN A 9 -2.99 41.29 -89.48
CA GLN A 9 -3.98 41.21 -88.38
C GLN A 9 -3.53 41.87 -87.06
N GLY A 10 -2.21 41.88 -86.78
CA GLY A 10 -1.63 42.50 -85.58
C GLY A 10 -1.84 44.01 -85.45
N ALA A 11 -1.90 44.79 -86.54
CA ALA A 11 -2.07 46.24 -86.45
C ALA A 11 -3.55 46.68 -86.47
N LEU A 12 -4.47 45.85 -86.99
CA LEU A 12 -5.92 46.04 -86.83
C LEU A 12 -6.34 45.99 -85.35
N ASN A 13 -5.69 45.14 -84.55
CA ASN A 13 -5.90 45.04 -83.10
C ASN A 13 -5.47 46.30 -82.33
N ALA A 14 -4.52 47.08 -82.86
CA ALA A 14 -4.07 48.33 -82.24
C ALA A 14 -5.03 49.51 -82.48
N VAL A 15 -5.80 49.47 -83.58
CA VAL A 15 -6.82 50.49 -83.92
C VAL A 15 -8.09 50.28 -83.09
N ASN A 16 -8.51 49.04 -82.87
CA ASN A 16 -9.74 48.64 -82.16
C ASN A 16 -9.75 48.94 -80.63
N LEU A 17 -8.75 49.66 -80.08
CA LEU A 17 -8.59 49.96 -78.64
C LEU A 17 -8.30 51.44 -78.34
N SER A 18 -8.62 52.35 -79.26
CA SER A 18 -8.32 53.78 -79.10
C SER A 18 -9.57 54.64 -79.28
N ASP A 19 -9.81 55.57 -78.34
CA ASP A 19 -10.89 56.57 -78.43
C ASP A 19 -10.44 57.67 -79.39
N TRP A 20 -11.00 57.73 -80.60
CA TRP A 20 -10.66 58.77 -81.57
C TRP A 20 -11.78 59.80 -81.67
N TYR A 21 -11.56 60.95 -81.06
CA TYR A 21 -12.17 62.20 -81.48
C TYR A 21 -11.05 63.21 -81.73
N THR A 22 -10.81 63.56 -83.00
CA THR A 22 -10.05 64.77 -83.32
C THR A 22 -10.89 65.59 -84.29
N SER A 23 -11.24 66.81 -83.87
CA SER A 23 -11.89 67.81 -84.70
C SER A 23 -10.92 68.23 -85.82
N GLY A 24 -11.11 67.68 -87.01
CA GLY A 24 -10.28 67.92 -88.18
C GLY A 24 -10.09 66.62 -88.94
N GLY A 25 -10.85 66.44 -90.03
CA GLY A 25 -10.98 65.17 -90.78
C GLY A 25 -9.65 64.53 -91.19
N ASN A 26 -9.10 63.71 -90.30
CA ASN A 26 -7.97 62.83 -90.57
C ASN A 26 -8.48 61.44 -90.95
N ASP A 27 -7.83 60.86 -91.97
CA ASP A 27 -8.01 59.50 -92.44
C ASP A 27 -7.79 58.49 -91.29
N MET A 28 -8.64 57.46 -91.17
CA MET A 28 -8.54 56.41 -90.14
C MET A 28 -7.30 55.52 -90.30
N GLY A 29 -6.50 55.71 -91.37
CA GLY A 29 -5.26 54.98 -91.59
C GLY A 29 -5.46 53.48 -91.86
N LEU A 30 -6.70 53.06 -92.09
CA LEU A 30 -7.06 51.66 -92.34
C LEU A 30 -6.73 51.27 -93.79
N ASN A 31 -5.60 50.61 -93.98
CA ASN A 31 -5.24 50.00 -95.25
C ASN A 31 -5.98 48.68 -95.47
N MET A 32 -6.96 48.66 -96.37
CA MET A 32 -7.77 47.48 -96.70
C MET A 32 -7.21 46.69 -97.90
N SER A 33 -5.90 46.50 -98.01
CA SER A 33 -5.26 45.86 -99.17
C SER A 33 -5.47 44.34 -99.27
N THR A 34 -5.86 43.68 -98.18
CA THR A 34 -6.15 42.24 -98.19
C THR A 34 -7.56 42.02 -98.74
N ALA A 35 -7.68 41.26 -99.84
CA ALA A 35 -8.98 40.93 -100.42
C ALA A 35 -9.81 40.09 -99.44
N GLY A 36 -11.00 40.58 -99.10
CA GLY A 36 -11.89 39.96 -98.13
C GLY A 36 -12.96 40.96 -97.70
N TYR A 37 -13.67 40.62 -96.63
CA TYR A 37 -14.74 41.44 -96.08
C TYR A 37 -14.25 42.09 -94.80
N TYR A 38 -14.41 43.41 -94.72
CA TYR A 38 -14.14 44.18 -93.52
C TYR A 38 -15.47 44.71 -93.01
N THR A 39 -15.81 44.32 -91.80
CA THR A 39 -17.07 44.72 -91.16
C THR A 39 -16.76 45.81 -90.15
N PHE A 40 -17.39 46.96 -90.33
CA PHE A 40 -17.30 48.10 -89.43
C PHE A 40 -18.52 48.09 -88.51
N VAL A 41 -18.28 47.87 -87.22
CA VAL A 41 -19.30 47.96 -86.19
C VAL A 41 -19.09 49.27 -85.46
N LEU A 42 -20.07 50.16 -85.57
CA LEU A 42 -20.00 51.51 -85.02
C LEU A 42 -20.94 51.59 -83.82
N ARG A 43 -20.45 52.17 -82.73
CA ARG A 43 -21.29 52.62 -81.62
C ARG A 43 -21.36 54.13 -81.63
N ASP A 44 -22.50 54.62 -82.07
CA ASP A 44 -22.87 56.02 -81.94
C ASP A 44 -23.22 56.31 -80.47
N VAL A 45 -22.48 57.22 -79.85
CA VAL A 45 -22.73 57.72 -78.49
C VAL A 45 -23.21 59.18 -78.50
N GLY A 46 -23.77 59.63 -79.62
CA GLY A 46 -24.17 61.02 -79.85
C GLY A 46 -22.98 61.92 -80.16
N TYR A 47 -23.02 63.17 -79.68
CA TYR A 47 -21.97 64.17 -79.91
C TYR A 47 -20.64 63.93 -79.15
N ALA A 48 -20.49 62.80 -78.48
CA ALA A 48 -19.27 62.35 -77.81
C ALA A 48 -18.46 61.38 -78.70
N ASN A 49 -17.28 60.94 -78.24
CA ASN A 49 -16.38 60.05 -78.97
C ASN A 49 -17.09 58.75 -79.41
N SER A 50 -17.40 58.61 -80.70
CA SER A 50 -17.95 57.36 -81.26
C SER A 50 -16.84 56.33 -81.37
N ASN A 51 -17.12 55.11 -80.94
CA ASN A 51 -16.16 54.01 -80.97
C ASN A 51 -16.53 53.07 -82.11
N PHE A 52 -15.53 52.49 -82.77
CA PHE A 52 -15.75 51.53 -83.83
C PHE A 52 -14.86 50.31 -83.65
N TYR A 53 -15.32 49.18 -84.18
CA TYR A 53 -14.56 47.96 -84.31
C TYR A 53 -14.54 47.55 -85.77
N VAL A 54 -13.36 47.16 -86.26
CA VAL A 54 -13.19 46.61 -87.59
C VAL A 54 -12.77 45.15 -87.47
N GLY A 55 -13.58 44.25 -88.01
CA GLY A 55 -13.23 42.83 -88.14
C GLY A 55 -13.00 42.46 -89.60
N TYR A 56 -11.99 41.63 -89.84
CA TYR A 56 -11.62 41.14 -91.17
C TYR A 56 -11.90 39.64 -91.30
N THR A 57 -12.63 39.24 -92.34
CA THR A 57 -12.91 37.85 -92.71
C THR A 57 -12.59 37.59 -94.18
N ALA A 58 -12.12 36.39 -94.51
CA ALA A 58 -11.77 36.04 -95.90
C ALA A 58 -13.00 35.90 -96.81
N ALA A 59 -14.16 35.55 -96.25
CA ALA A 59 -15.48 35.51 -96.91
C ALA A 59 -16.49 36.38 -96.14
N THR A 60 -17.70 36.55 -96.70
CA THR A 60 -18.78 37.28 -96.00
C THR A 60 -19.00 36.67 -94.61
N PRO A 61 -19.05 37.49 -93.54
CA PRO A 61 -19.41 37.00 -92.21
C PRO A 61 -20.72 36.23 -92.27
N VAL A 62 -20.78 35.10 -91.59
CA VAL A 62 -21.97 34.24 -91.63
C VAL A 62 -23.09 34.86 -90.82
N SER A 63 -24.32 34.73 -91.31
CA SER A 63 -25.49 35.10 -90.53
C SER A 63 -25.80 34.00 -89.52
N LEU A 64 -26.19 34.40 -88.31
CA LEU A 64 -26.56 33.50 -87.22
C LEU A 64 -28.07 33.36 -87.12
N SER A 65 -28.53 32.12 -86.92
CA SER A 65 -29.92 31.84 -86.53
C SER A 65 -29.95 30.87 -85.36
N HIS A 66 -30.81 31.13 -84.39
CA HIS A 66 -30.96 30.31 -83.19
C HIS A 66 -32.44 30.14 -82.85
N ASN A 67 -32.87 28.88 -82.68
CA ASN A 67 -34.19 28.51 -82.22
C ASN A 67 -34.10 27.86 -80.84
N THR A 68 -34.59 28.56 -79.82
CA THR A 68 -34.50 28.15 -78.43
C THR A 68 -35.13 26.79 -78.13
N SER A 69 -36.14 26.37 -78.89
CA SER A 69 -36.92 25.15 -78.61
C SER A 69 -36.24 23.87 -79.10
N SER A 70 -35.34 23.96 -80.09
CA SER A 70 -34.67 22.79 -80.69
C SER A 70 -33.15 22.83 -80.59
N GLN A 71 -32.57 23.95 -80.13
CA GLN A 71 -31.13 24.19 -80.13
C GLN A 71 -30.58 24.61 -78.76
N VAL A 72 -31.38 24.47 -77.70
CA VAL A 72 -30.94 24.60 -76.30
C VAL A 72 -31.17 23.26 -75.62
N THR A 73 -30.09 22.61 -75.20
CA THR A 73 -30.15 21.32 -74.51
C THR A 73 -29.49 21.45 -73.15
N LEU A 74 -30.27 21.28 -72.09
CA LEU A 74 -29.73 21.12 -70.74
C LEU A 74 -29.16 19.71 -70.62
N ASN A 75 -27.86 19.61 -70.41
CA ASN A 75 -27.16 18.35 -70.27
C ASN A 75 -27.34 17.79 -68.85
N GLY A 76 -27.05 16.51 -68.66
CA GLY A 76 -27.24 15.84 -67.37
C GLY A 76 -26.37 16.38 -66.23
N ASP A 77 -25.30 17.11 -66.55
CA ASP A 77 -24.39 17.80 -65.63
C ASP A 77 -24.75 19.28 -65.41
N TYR A 78 -25.95 19.70 -65.85
CA TYR A 78 -26.43 21.07 -65.80
C TYR A 78 -25.66 22.09 -66.64
N THR A 79 -24.70 21.65 -67.45
CA THR A 79 -24.19 22.50 -68.54
C THR A 79 -25.29 22.67 -69.58
N THR A 80 -25.31 23.79 -70.28
CA THR A 80 -26.29 24.02 -71.35
C THR A 80 -25.59 24.08 -72.69
N THR A 81 -25.91 23.12 -73.56
CA THR A 81 -25.51 23.14 -74.96
C THR A 81 -26.40 24.10 -75.72
N ILE A 82 -25.79 25.11 -76.33
CA ILE A 82 -26.43 26.09 -77.21
C ILE A 82 -25.93 25.82 -78.62
N GLN A 83 -26.83 25.53 -79.55
CA GLN A 83 -26.49 25.38 -80.96
C GLN A 83 -27.01 26.57 -81.78
N ALA A 84 -26.27 26.99 -82.80
CA ALA A 84 -26.77 27.95 -83.78
C ALA A 84 -26.52 27.44 -85.20
N THR A 85 -27.40 27.82 -86.11
CA THR A 85 -27.29 27.52 -87.54
C THR A 85 -26.70 28.71 -88.27
N LEU A 86 -25.64 28.45 -89.02
CA LEU A 86 -24.90 29.40 -89.83
C LEU A 86 -25.45 29.40 -91.26
N SER A 87 -25.49 30.55 -91.93
CA SER A 87 -25.93 30.64 -93.33
C SER A 87 -25.05 29.84 -94.30
N THR A 88 -23.78 29.62 -93.95
CA THR A 88 -22.76 28.88 -94.72
C THR A 88 -21.62 28.50 -93.77
N THR A 89 -20.66 27.69 -94.21
CA THR A 89 -19.39 27.45 -93.49
C THR A 89 -18.65 28.79 -93.29
N PRO A 90 -18.20 29.12 -92.06
CA PRO A 90 -17.56 30.40 -91.76
C PRO A 90 -16.08 30.45 -92.15
N SER A 91 -15.53 31.66 -92.23
CA SER A 91 -14.09 31.86 -92.43
C SER A 91 -13.31 31.46 -91.17
N ALA A 92 -12.05 31.03 -91.31
CA ALA A 92 -11.21 30.64 -90.17
C ALA A 92 -10.96 31.77 -89.16
N GLN A 93 -11.11 33.03 -89.57
CA GLN A 93 -10.98 34.21 -88.72
C GLN A 93 -12.23 34.51 -87.90
N GLU A 94 -13.37 33.87 -88.20
CA GLU A 94 -14.65 34.12 -87.53
C GLU A 94 -14.89 33.08 -86.44
N SER A 95 -14.92 33.53 -85.18
CA SER A 95 -15.17 32.71 -83.99
C SER A 95 -16.53 33.03 -83.39
N PHE A 96 -17.15 32.05 -82.73
CA PHE A 96 -18.50 32.15 -82.19
C PHE A 96 -18.47 31.98 -80.68
N TYR A 97 -19.28 32.79 -80.00
CA TYR A 97 -19.37 32.82 -78.55
C TYR A 97 -20.80 33.02 -78.09
N VAL A 98 -21.11 32.53 -76.89
CA VAL A 98 -22.29 32.96 -76.14
C VAL A 98 -21.85 33.99 -75.11
N ARG A 99 -22.49 35.16 -75.12
CA ARG A 99 -22.43 36.07 -73.97
C ARG A 99 -23.68 35.86 -73.14
N TYR A 100 -23.53 35.66 -71.84
CA TYR A 100 -24.64 35.36 -70.95
C TYR A 100 -24.53 36.05 -69.59
N ARG A 101 -25.68 36.22 -68.92
CA ARG A 101 -25.79 36.69 -67.54
C ARG A 101 -26.86 35.89 -66.81
N VAL A 102 -26.63 35.64 -65.53
CA VAL A 102 -27.56 34.92 -64.66
C VAL A 102 -28.42 35.92 -63.88
N GLY A 103 -29.72 35.66 -63.79
CA GLY A 103 -30.67 36.37 -62.93
C GLY A 103 -31.24 37.68 -63.48
N THR A 104 -30.50 38.45 -64.28
CA THR A 104 -30.98 39.73 -64.84
C THR A 104 -30.70 39.85 -66.34
N ASN A 105 -31.62 40.49 -67.07
CA ASN A 105 -31.49 40.77 -68.50
C ASN A 105 -30.76 42.11 -68.79
N ASP A 106 -29.83 42.51 -67.93
CA ASP A 106 -29.01 43.72 -68.12
C ASP A 106 -27.60 43.28 -68.50
N PHE A 107 -27.06 43.74 -69.63
CA PHE A 107 -25.71 43.35 -70.08
C PHE A 107 -24.70 44.51 -69.96
N SER A 108 -25.06 45.56 -69.19
CA SER A 108 -24.17 46.70 -68.92
C SER A 108 -23.02 46.38 -67.97
N THR A 109 -23.17 45.36 -67.11
CA THR A 109 -22.17 44.91 -66.12
C THR A 109 -22.21 43.40 -65.95
N GLY A 110 -21.05 42.77 -65.66
CA GLY A 110 -20.98 41.42 -65.11
C GLY A 110 -21.50 40.28 -66.00
N THR A 111 -21.29 40.34 -67.32
CA THR A 111 -21.61 39.22 -68.22
C THR A 111 -20.42 38.27 -68.37
N SER A 112 -20.73 37.00 -68.62
CA SER A 112 -19.78 35.94 -68.92
C SER A 112 -19.76 35.62 -70.41
N ILE A 113 -18.63 35.11 -70.90
CA ILE A 113 -18.47 34.63 -72.28
C ILE A 113 -18.03 33.17 -72.27
N THR A 114 -18.60 32.34 -73.13
CA THR A 114 -18.20 30.93 -73.27
C THR A 114 -16.85 30.81 -73.99
N THR A 115 -16.18 29.66 -73.88
CA THR A 115 -15.10 29.34 -74.83
C THR A 115 -15.62 29.30 -76.27
N ALA A 116 -14.72 29.37 -77.25
CA ALA A 116 -15.09 29.35 -78.67
C ALA A 116 -15.88 28.08 -79.02
N GLY A 117 -16.98 28.25 -79.73
CA GLY A 117 -17.83 27.14 -80.17
C GLY A 117 -17.16 26.26 -81.21
N THR A 118 -17.52 24.98 -81.25
CA THR A 118 -17.06 24.02 -82.26
C THR A 118 -17.98 24.09 -83.48
N VAL A 119 -17.42 24.35 -84.66
CA VAL A 119 -18.16 24.42 -85.93
C VAL A 119 -18.09 23.07 -86.65
N SER A 120 -19.24 22.55 -87.09
CA SER A 120 -19.36 21.36 -87.94
C SER A 120 -20.34 21.65 -89.07
N GLY A 121 -19.83 21.80 -90.30
CA GLY A 121 -20.61 22.26 -91.45
C GLY A 121 -21.22 23.64 -91.20
N THR A 122 -22.56 23.71 -91.20
CA THR A 122 -23.34 24.93 -90.93
C THR A 122 -23.88 25.01 -89.50
N THR A 123 -23.40 24.18 -88.57
CA THR A 123 -23.83 24.21 -87.17
C THR A 123 -22.66 24.58 -86.26
N VAL A 124 -22.89 25.49 -85.31
CA VAL A 124 -21.95 25.76 -84.22
C VAL A 124 -22.54 25.27 -82.90
N THR A 125 -21.73 24.57 -82.10
CA THR A 125 -22.10 24.08 -80.77
C THR A 125 -21.29 24.81 -79.71
N LEU A 126 -21.97 25.40 -78.74
CA LEU A 126 -21.43 26.22 -77.66
C LEU A 126 -21.93 25.65 -76.32
N THR A 127 -21.14 25.81 -75.26
CA THR A 127 -21.52 25.28 -73.94
C THR A 127 -21.46 26.37 -72.89
N ILE A 128 -22.60 26.67 -72.27
CA ILE A 128 -22.68 27.46 -71.04
C ILE A 128 -22.34 26.51 -69.87
N PRO A 129 -21.35 26.84 -69.03
CA PRO A 129 -21.04 26.06 -67.83
C PRO A 129 -22.23 25.92 -66.89
N THR A 130 -22.20 24.91 -66.03
CA THR A 130 -23.24 24.63 -65.03
C THR A 130 -23.66 25.87 -64.24
N GLN A 131 -24.97 26.08 -64.12
CA GLN A 131 -25.57 27.20 -63.37
C GLN A 131 -26.50 26.69 -62.27
N SER A 132 -26.78 27.55 -61.28
CA SER A 132 -27.63 27.19 -60.14
C SER A 132 -29.08 26.90 -60.59
N VAL A 133 -29.65 25.81 -60.08
CA VAL A 133 -31.06 25.42 -60.30
C VAL A 133 -32.03 26.56 -59.95
N GLY A 134 -33.06 26.74 -60.76
CA GLY A 134 -34.01 27.86 -60.64
C GLY A 134 -33.53 29.20 -61.18
N SER A 135 -32.27 29.31 -61.64
CA SER A 135 -31.76 30.56 -62.22
C SER A 135 -32.21 30.74 -63.67
N THR A 136 -32.67 31.95 -64.01
CA THR A 136 -32.88 32.35 -65.41
C THR A 136 -31.57 32.87 -66.00
N ILE A 137 -31.15 32.31 -67.12
CA ILE A 137 -29.97 32.72 -67.86
C ILE A 137 -30.45 33.51 -69.06
N TYR A 138 -29.99 34.74 -69.18
CA TYR A 138 -30.17 35.57 -70.36
C TYR A 138 -28.90 35.47 -71.20
N TYR A 139 -29.01 35.33 -72.52
CA TYR A 139 -27.87 35.16 -73.42
C TYR A 139 -28.16 35.59 -74.86
N TYR A 140 -27.09 35.87 -75.60
CA TYR A 140 -27.13 35.96 -77.07
C TYR A 140 -25.88 35.31 -77.65
N ILE A 141 -25.97 34.92 -78.92
CA ILE A 141 -24.87 34.29 -79.66
C ILE A 141 -24.31 35.34 -80.60
N PHE A 142 -23.00 35.45 -80.67
CA PHE A 142 -22.38 36.37 -81.61
C PHE A 142 -21.13 35.79 -82.24
N SER A 143 -20.82 36.27 -83.44
CA SER A 143 -19.54 36.03 -84.09
C SER A 143 -18.63 37.25 -83.93
N THR A 144 -17.33 37.00 -83.87
CA THR A 144 -16.30 38.03 -83.84
C THR A 144 -14.98 37.50 -84.40
N THR A 145 -14.07 38.40 -84.75
CA THR A 145 -12.69 38.01 -85.09
C THR A 145 -11.74 38.12 -83.90
N VAL A 146 -12.25 38.44 -82.70
CA VAL A 146 -11.48 38.52 -81.46
C VAL A 146 -11.35 37.13 -80.81
N PRO A 147 -10.13 36.66 -80.50
CA PRO A 147 -9.94 35.42 -79.75
C PRO A 147 -10.48 35.49 -78.31
N TYR A 148 -10.92 34.34 -77.78
CA TYR A 148 -11.52 34.21 -76.44
C TYR A 148 -10.73 34.90 -75.32
N ALA A 149 -9.41 34.70 -75.26
CA ALA A 149 -8.57 35.25 -74.19
C ALA A 149 -8.61 36.78 -74.13
N THR A 150 -8.65 37.44 -75.30
CA THR A 150 -8.72 38.90 -75.41
C THR A 150 -10.15 39.38 -75.14
N LEU A 151 -11.15 38.70 -75.71
CA LEU A 151 -12.56 39.02 -75.58
C LEU A 151 -13.08 38.91 -74.13
N ASN A 152 -12.59 37.93 -73.36
CA ASN A 152 -12.96 37.75 -71.96
C ASN A 152 -12.46 38.91 -71.06
N GLY A 153 -11.40 39.61 -71.47
CA GLY A 153 -10.87 40.79 -70.79
C GLY A 153 -11.46 42.13 -71.23
N TYR A 154 -12.33 42.15 -72.24
CA TYR A 154 -12.96 43.38 -72.72
C TYR A 154 -13.97 43.94 -71.72
N SER A 155 -14.09 45.28 -71.71
CA SER A 155 -15.23 45.94 -71.06
C SER A 155 -16.54 45.47 -71.68
N GLU A 156 -17.64 45.55 -70.94
CA GLU A 156 -18.97 45.13 -71.42
C GLU A 156 -19.40 45.83 -72.71
N GLN A 157 -18.93 47.06 -72.89
CA GLN A 157 -19.16 47.87 -74.08
C GLN A 157 -18.34 47.36 -75.28
N ASN A 158 -17.07 47.02 -75.06
CA ASN A 158 -16.17 46.51 -76.10
C ASN A 158 -16.55 45.08 -76.54
N LYS A 159 -17.08 44.26 -75.63
CA LYS A 159 -17.65 42.94 -75.95
C LYS A 159 -18.76 43.08 -77.01
N SER A 160 -19.72 44.00 -76.81
CA SER A 160 -20.79 44.28 -77.78
C SER A 160 -20.26 44.90 -79.08
N LEU A 161 -19.34 45.86 -78.99
CA LEU A 161 -18.78 46.56 -80.15
C LEU A 161 -18.05 45.60 -81.10
N SER A 162 -17.48 44.52 -80.58
CA SER A 162 -16.72 43.53 -81.37
C SER A 162 -17.57 42.49 -82.13
N ALA A 163 -18.91 42.53 -82.01
CA ALA A 163 -19.79 41.54 -82.61
C ALA A 163 -20.05 41.82 -84.10
N LEU A 164 -19.70 40.87 -84.97
CA LEU A 164 -19.91 40.94 -86.43
C LEU A 164 -21.33 40.56 -86.82
N ALA A 165 -21.82 39.47 -86.26
CA ALA A 165 -23.20 39.02 -86.37
C ALA A 165 -23.70 38.63 -84.98
N VAL A 166 -24.99 38.89 -84.72
CA VAL A 166 -25.65 38.55 -83.45
C VAL A 166 -26.91 37.76 -83.78
N ALA A 167 -27.11 36.64 -83.10
CA ALA A 167 -28.41 36.01 -82.96
C ALA A 167 -28.94 36.33 -81.56
N ASP A 168 -30.03 37.08 -81.53
CA ASP A 168 -30.79 37.47 -80.35
C ASP A 168 -32.30 37.21 -80.55
N ASN A 169 -33.08 37.39 -79.49
CA ASN A 169 -34.53 37.24 -79.51
C ASN A 169 -35.22 38.54 -79.98
N SER A 170 -34.96 38.96 -81.22
CA SER A 170 -35.57 40.15 -81.83
C SER A 170 -35.29 41.45 -81.04
N ASN A 171 -34.00 41.80 -80.90
CA ASN A 171 -33.49 42.93 -80.10
C ASN A 171 -33.62 42.78 -78.57
N SER A 172 -33.85 41.55 -78.08
CA SER A 172 -33.73 41.18 -76.67
C SER A 172 -32.86 39.94 -76.54
N ASN A 173 -32.23 39.70 -75.39
CA ASN A 173 -31.52 38.44 -75.17
C ASN A 173 -32.49 37.26 -75.13
N TYR A 174 -32.04 36.09 -75.60
CA TYR A 174 -32.70 34.82 -75.32
C TYR A 174 -32.66 34.53 -73.83
N SER A 175 -33.59 33.71 -73.34
CA SER A 175 -33.55 33.25 -71.97
C SER A 175 -34.00 31.81 -71.84
N PHE A 176 -33.37 31.07 -70.95
CA PHE A 176 -33.87 29.81 -70.44
C PHE A 176 -33.70 29.76 -68.92
N THR A 177 -34.54 28.99 -68.25
CA THR A 177 -34.45 28.82 -66.79
C THR A 177 -33.96 27.41 -66.51
N ILE A 178 -32.94 27.30 -65.67
CA ILE A 178 -32.53 26.00 -65.14
C ILE A 178 -33.70 25.48 -64.28
N PRO A 179 -34.24 24.27 -64.54
CA PRO A 179 -35.36 23.73 -63.78
C PRO A 179 -35.16 23.83 -62.26
N ALA A 180 -36.23 24.14 -61.53
CA ALA A 180 -36.19 24.18 -60.08
C ALA A 180 -36.01 22.76 -59.53
N ALA A 181 -35.02 22.58 -58.65
CA ALA A 181 -34.76 21.30 -57.99
C ALA A 181 -35.89 20.92 -57.04
N THR A 182 -36.47 19.75 -57.24
CA THR A 182 -37.55 19.20 -56.41
C THR A 182 -36.98 18.25 -55.36
N THR A 183 -37.62 18.20 -54.19
CA THR A 183 -37.32 17.18 -53.18
C THR A 183 -38.37 16.09 -53.28
N TYR A 184 -37.95 14.88 -53.63
CA TYR A 184 -38.79 13.70 -53.72
C TYR A 184 -38.62 12.82 -52.49
N THR A 185 -39.73 12.40 -51.90
CA THR A 185 -39.77 11.40 -50.84
C THR A 185 -40.23 10.07 -51.42
N TRP A 186 -39.58 8.97 -51.05
CA TRP A 186 -40.00 7.63 -51.50
C TRP A 186 -41.39 7.28 -50.97
N ALA A 187 -42.33 7.08 -51.90
CA ALA A 187 -43.72 6.68 -51.64
C ALA A 187 -44.04 5.27 -52.16
N GLY A 188 -43.07 4.59 -52.78
CA GLY A 188 -43.22 3.22 -53.26
C GLY A 188 -43.39 2.18 -52.13
N GLY A 189 -43.86 0.99 -52.49
CA GLY A 189 -43.98 -0.14 -51.56
C GLY A 189 -42.63 -0.72 -51.11
N ALA A 190 -42.65 -1.90 -50.50
CA ALA A 190 -41.44 -2.59 -50.01
C ALA A 190 -40.42 -2.89 -51.13
N THR A 191 -40.88 -3.06 -52.38
CA THR A 191 -40.02 -3.15 -53.56
C THR A 191 -40.63 -2.29 -54.68
N GLY A 192 -39.82 -1.45 -55.33
CA GLY A 192 -40.28 -0.61 -56.43
C GLY A 192 -39.12 -0.05 -57.26
N ALA A 193 -39.38 0.29 -58.53
CA ALA A 193 -38.36 0.87 -59.42
C ALA A 193 -38.24 2.39 -59.22
N TRP A 194 -37.01 2.92 -59.23
CA TRP A 194 -36.72 4.36 -59.19
C TRP A 194 -37.41 5.11 -60.33
N THR A 195 -37.47 4.50 -61.52
CA THR A 195 -38.00 5.10 -62.74
C THR A 195 -39.53 5.18 -62.80
N THR A 196 -40.24 4.62 -61.83
CA THR A 196 -41.72 4.68 -61.77
C THR A 196 -42.17 5.93 -61.03
N SER A 197 -42.86 6.85 -61.71
CA SER A 197 -43.24 8.16 -61.16
C SER A 197 -44.14 8.08 -59.92
N SER A 198 -44.98 7.05 -59.78
CA SER A 198 -45.86 6.86 -58.63
C SER A 198 -45.13 6.38 -57.37
N ASN A 199 -43.85 5.99 -57.46
CA ASN A 199 -43.04 5.59 -56.30
C ASN A 199 -42.43 6.79 -55.55
N TRP A 200 -42.70 8.02 -56.00
CA TRP A 200 -42.17 9.23 -55.40
C TRP A 200 -43.29 10.24 -55.10
N SER A 201 -43.07 11.06 -54.08
CA SER A 201 -43.93 12.17 -53.69
C SER A 201 -43.13 13.47 -53.64
N PRO A 202 -43.53 14.54 -54.36
CA PRO A 202 -44.67 14.60 -55.29
C PRO A 202 -44.52 13.60 -56.46
N VAL A 203 -45.62 13.23 -57.12
CA VAL A 203 -45.60 12.25 -58.21
C VAL A 203 -44.69 12.73 -59.34
N GLY A 204 -43.64 11.97 -59.64
CA GLY A 204 -42.58 12.32 -60.58
C GLY A 204 -41.40 11.37 -60.44
N VAL A 205 -40.44 11.43 -61.36
CA VAL A 205 -39.20 10.63 -61.27
C VAL A 205 -38.07 11.58 -60.88
N PRO A 206 -37.34 11.35 -59.77
CA PRO A 206 -36.20 12.18 -59.41
C PRO A 206 -35.14 12.11 -60.51
N GLY A 207 -34.84 13.28 -61.08
CA GLY A 207 -33.85 13.46 -62.13
C GLY A 207 -32.60 14.16 -61.59
N ASN A 208 -31.78 14.64 -62.51
CA ASN A 208 -30.62 15.45 -62.13
C ASN A 208 -31.11 16.67 -61.34
N GLY A 209 -30.37 17.10 -60.33
CA GLY A 209 -30.61 18.29 -59.51
C GLY A 209 -31.60 18.11 -58.37
N ASP A 210 -32.33 17.01 -58.35
CA ASP A 210 -33.32 16.76 -57.32
C ASP A 210 -32.69 16.25 -56.03
N ALA A 211 -33.42 16.40 -54.93
CA ALA A 211 -33.09 15.75 -53.66
C ALA A 211 -33.99 14.53 -53.45
N VAL A 212 -33.45 13.48 -52.83
CA VAL A 212 -34.22 12.29 -52.46
C VAL A 212 -34.22 12.07 -50.96
N ILE A 213 -35.39 11.74 -50.42
CA ILE A 213 -35.61 11.43 -49.00
C ILE A 213 -36.20 10.03 -48.88
N PHE A 214 -35.60 9.22 -48.02
CA PHE A 214 -36.15 7.94 -47.57
C PHE A 214 -36.47 8.04 -46.09
N ASN A 215 -37.75 8.08 -45.74
CA ASN A 215 -38.25 8.22 -44.36
C ASN A 215 -39.28 7.14 -44.00
N ASN A 216 -39.31 6.04 -44.76
CA ASN A 216 -40.31 4.98 -44.64
C ASN A 216 -40.19 4.20 -43.31
N GLY A 217 -41.35 3.72 -42.82
CA GLY A 217 -41.45 2.91 -41.60
C GLY A 217 -40.90 1.47 -41.74
N THR A 218 -40.77 0.98 -42.97
CA THR A 218 -40.40 -0.41 -43.31
C THR A 218 -39.17 -0.43 -44.22
N SER A 219 -38.55 -1.61 -44.38
CA SER A 219 -37.45 -1.78 -45.33
C SER A 219 -37.96 -1.64 -46.77
N VAL A 220 -37.17 -1.00 -47.62
CA VAL A 220 -37.50 -0.74 -49.03
C VAL A 220 -36.35 -1.14 -49.94
N THR A 221 -36.69 -1.80 -51.06
CA THR A 221 -35.75 -2.14 -52.13
C THR A 221 -36.08 -1.31 -53.36
N VAL A 222 -35.19 -0.38 -53.70
CA VAL A 222 -35.28 0.50 -54.86
C VAL A 222 -34.52 -0.14 -56.01
N THR A 223 -35.26 -0.64 -57.00
CA THR A 223 -34.71 -1.27 -58.20
C THR A 223 -34.54 -0.25 -59.32
N ALA A 224 -33.81 -0.61 -60.38
CA ALA A 224 -33.58 0.24 -61.55
C ALA A 224 -33.05 1.65 -61.21
N VAL A 225 -32.19 1.77 -60.19
CA VAL A 225 -31.53 3.03 -59.84
C VAL A 225 -30.72 3.53 -61.07
N PRO A 226 -30.94 4.77 -61.56
CA PRO A 226 -30.24 5.30 -62.73
C PRO A 226 -28.88 5.90 -62.38
N SER A 227 -28.11 6.28 -63.40
CA SER A 227 -27.04 7.27 -63.21
C SER A 227 -27.70 8.65 -63.13
N VAL A 228 -27.43 9.40 -62.07
CA VAL A 228 -28.13 10.67 -61.79
C VAL A 228 -27.28 11.57 -60.91
N ASN A 229 -27.32 12.88 -61.15
CA ASN A 229 -26.63 13.88 -60.33
C ASN A 229 -27.63 14.47 -59.33
N LEU A 230 -27.55 14.15 -58.04
CA LEU A 230 -28.52 14.56 -57.02
C LEU A 230 -28.01 15.72 -56.17
N ARG A 231 -28.94 16.55 -55.71
CA ARG A 231 -28.64 17.67 -54.80
C ARG A 231 -28.28 17.15 -53.42
N SER A 232 -29.09 16.22 -52.94
CA SER A 232 -28.87 15.57 -51.65
C SER A 232 -29.61 14.25 -51.54
N ILE A 233 -29.06 13.36 -50.71
CA ILE A 233 -29.66 12.08 -50.32
C ILE A 233 -29.83 12.11 -48.79
N THR A 234 -31.06 11.94 -48.31
CA THR A 234 -31.35 11.92 -46.87
C THR A 234 -32.09 10.65 -46.49
N MET A 235 -31.56 9.91 -45.52
CA MET A 235 -32.10 8.63 -45.06
C MET A 235 -32.40 8.67 -43.57
N THR A 236 -33.69 8.65 -43.25
CA THR A 236 -34.26 8.64 -41.89
C THR A 236 -35.21 7.47 -41.66
N SER A 237 -35.36 6.57 -42.65
CA SER A 237 -36.22 5.40 -42.59
C SER A 237 -35.86 4.48 -41.43
N THR A 238 -36.85 3.87 -40.78
CA THR A 238 -36.62 2.86 -39.73
C THR A 238 -36.22 1.50 -40.30
N GLY A 239 -36.68 1.17 -41.50
CA GLY A 239 -36.19 -0.01 -42.24
C GLY A 239 -35.00 0.28 -43.13
N ALA A 240 -34.36 -0.78 -43.62
CA ALA A 240 -33.20 -0.69 -44.51
C ALA A 240 -33.61 -0.18 -45.90
N VAL A 241 -32.84 0.75 -46.45
CA VAL A 241 -32.96 1.21 -47.84
C VAL A 241 -31.94 0.47 -48.69
N VAL A 242 -32.41 -0.36 -49.62
CA VAL A 242 -31.55 -1.17 -50.50
C VAL A 242 -31.64 -0.63 -51.92
N TRP A 243 -30.51 -0.32 -52.55
CA TRP A 243 -30.45 0.16 -53.93
C TRP A 243 -29.88 -0.90 -54.87
N GLN A 244 -30.55 -1.10 -56.01
CA GLN A 244 -30.15 -2.02 -57.07
C GLN A 244 -30.20 -1.35 -58.44
N GLY A 245 -29.08 -1.38 -59.16
CA GLY A 245 -28.97 -0.85 -60.52
C GLY A 245 -29.35 -1.90 -61.57
N SER A 246 -29.90 -1.45 -62.70
CA SER A 246 -30.15 -2.29 -63.89
C SER A 246 -28.90 -2.50 -64.78
N GLY A 247 -27.77 -1.89 -64.39
CA GLY A 247 -26.43 -1.97 -64.97
C GLY A 247 -25.47 -1.26 -64.01
N SER A 248 -24.19 -1.09 -64.33
CA SER A 248 -23.30 -0.25 -63.52
C SER A 248 -23.72 1.24 -63.58
N ARG A 249 -23.78 1.91 -62.42
CA ARG A 249 -24.32 3.28 -62.28
C ARG A 249 -23.41 4.18 -61.45
N THR A 250 -23.45 5.46 -61.77
CA THR A 250 -22.77 6.51 -61.01
C THR A 250 -23.80 7.55 -60.58
N ILE A 251 -23.83 7.84 -59.28
CA ILE A 251 -24.65 8.88 -58.67
C ILE A 251 -23.70 9.93 -58.11
N ASN A 252 -23.69 11.13 -58.69
CA ASN A 252 -22.95 12.25 -58.12
C ASN A 252 -23.87 13.01 -57.16
N VAL A 253 -23.34 13.49 -56.03
CA VAL A 253 -24.13 14.10 -54.96
C VAL A 253 -23.47 15.39 -54.49
N GLY A 254 -24.25 16.47 -54.53
CA GLY A 254 -23.83 17.83 -54.19
C GLY A 254 -23.38 18.59 -55.43
N PHE A 255 -23.97 19.76 -55.68
CA PHE A 255 -23.59 20.70 -56.75
C PHE A 255 -24.03 22.11 -56.32
N THR A 256 -23.67 23.14 -57.08
CA THR A 256 -23.87 24.56 -56.74
C THR A 256 -25.28 24.86 -56.19
N GLY A 257 -25.34 25.23 -54.90
CA GLY A 257 -26.58 25.53 -54.18
C GLY A 257 -27.03 24.46 -53.16
N ALA A 258 -26.37 23.30 -53.10
CA ALA A 258 -26.62 22.30 -52.06
C ALA A 258 -26.05 22.70 -50.69
N THR A 259 -26.69 22.25 -49.61
CA THR A 259 -26.23 22.47 -48.23
C THR A 259 -25.63 21.19 -47.67
N ASN A 260 -24.48 21.29 -47.00
CA ASN A 260 -23.86 20.17 -46.32
C ASN A 260 -24.62 19.76 -45.05
N PRO A 261 -24.70 18.45 -44.72
CA PRO A 261 -24.22 17.32 -45.53
C PRO A 261 -25.19 16.99 -46.68
N VAL A 262 -24.65 16.76 -47.88
CA VAL A 262 -25.43 16.38 -49.07
C VAL A 262 -25.79 14.90 -49.08
N PHE A 263 -25.10 14.06 -48.30
CA PHE A 263 -25.50 12.68 -48.05
C PHE A 263 -25.62 12.47 -46.54
N SER A 264 -26.80 12.09 -46.05
CA SER A 264 -27.02 11.86 -44.62
C SER A 264 -27.72 10.54 -44.35
N LEU A 265 -27.14 9.74 -43.44
CA LEU A 265 -27.74 8.53 -42.90
C LEU A 265 -27.89 8.68 -41.38
N ALA A 266 -29.12 8.72 -40.90
CA ALA A 266 -29.42 8.88 -39.48
C ALA A 266 -28.98 7.66 -38.64
N ALA A 267 -28.81 7.88 -37.34
CA ALA A 267 -28.39 6.82 -36.40
C ALA A 267 -29.37 5.65 -36.37
N ASN A 268 -28.84 4.44 -36.19
CA ASN A 268 -29.60 3.18 -36.17
C ASN A 268 -30.38 2.88 -37.47
N LYS A 269 -30.09 3.57 -38.57
CA LYS A 269 -30.70 3.32 -39.89
C LYS A 269 -29.72 2.58 -40.78
N GLN A 270 -30.24 1.88 -41.79
CA GLN A 270 -29.40 1.09 -42.69
C GLN A 270 -29.59 1.52 -44.15
N PHE A 271 -28.47 1.69 -44.84
CA PHE A 271 -28.41 1.85 -46.29
C PHE A 271 -27.55 0.74 -46.90
N SER A 272 -28.05 0.10 -47.95
CA SER A 272 -27.37 -1.01 -48.59
C SER A 272 -27.27 -0.81 -50.10
N LEU A 273 -26.08 -1.05 -50.66
CA LEU A 273 -25.90 -1.23 -52.09
C LEU A 273 -25.84 -2.73 -52.37
N SER A 274 -26.69 -3.21 -53.28
CA SER A 274 -26.80 -4.63 -53.61
C SER A 274 -27.05 -4.85 -55.10
N GLY A 275 -26.63 -6.00 -55.66
CA GLY A 275 -26.93 -6.34 -57.05
C GLY A 275 -26.43 -7.70 -57.52
N THR A 276 -26.91 -8.10 -58.71
CA THR A 276 -26.42 -9.23 -59.52
C THR A 276 -25.39 -8.72 -60.54
N ALA A 277 -24.13 -8.55 -60.14
CA ALA A 277 -23.01 -8.12 -61.00
C ALA A 277 -23.06 -6.67 -61.56
N ASN A 278 -23.86 -5.79 -60.96
CA ASN A 278 -23.98 -4.39 -61.36
C ASN A 278 -23.45 -3.47 -60.25
N ASP A 279 -22.49 -2.62 -60.58
CA ASP A 279 -21.86 -1.73 -59.61
C ASP A 279 -22.64 -0.44 -59.42
N ILE A 280 -22.61 0.10 -58.20
CA ILE A 280 -23.18 1.42 -57.90
C ILE A 280 -22.07 2.22 -57.25
N THR A 281 -21.71 3.34 -57.87
CA THR A 281 -20.78 4.33 -57.31
C THR A 281 -21.56 5.56 -56.88
N ILE A 282 -21.45 5.92 -55.61
CA ILE A 282 -21.89 7.21 -55.09
C ILE A 282 -20.65 8.09 -54.92
N ASN A 283 -20.65 9.25 -55.59
CA ASN A 283 -19.56 10.21 -55.57
C ASN A 283 -20.04 11.51 -54.89
N ILE A 284 -19.41 11.91 -53.79
CA ILE A 284 -19.63 13.22 -53.18
C ILE A 284 -18.75 14.22 -53.92
N GLU A 285 -19.37 15.19 -54.60
CA GLU A 285 -18.63 16.16 -55.42
C GLU A 285 -17.80 17.11 -54.55
N SER A 286 -16.82 17.75 -55.19
CA SER A 286 -15.90 18.68 -54.54
C SER A 286 -16.62 19.81 -53.78
N GLY A 287 -16.19 20.08 -52.54
CA GLY A 287 -16.77 21.09 -51.65
C GLY A 287 -17.94 20.62 -50.79
N TYR A 288 -18.44 19.39 -50.99
CA TYR A 288 -19.56 18.84 -50.23
C TYR A 288 -19.15 17.74 -49.24
N SER A 289 -20.03 17.44 -48.28
CA SER A 289 -19.79 16.44 -47.23
C SER A 289 -20.95 15.46 -47.05
N ALA A 290 -20.61 14.29 -46.51
CA ALA A 290 -21.51 13.22 -46.14
C ALA A 290 -21.37 12.89 -44.64
N THR A 291 -22.48 12.69 -43.96
CA THR A 291 -22.53 12.32 -42.54
C THR A 291 -23.26 10.99 -42.36
N ILE A 292 -22.55 9.99 -41.84
CA ILE A 292 -23.06 8.63 -41.66
C ILE A 292 -23.11 8.33 -40.17
N SER A 293 -24.30 8.24 -39.59
CA SER A 293 -24.52 7.83 -38.19
C SER A 293 -25.10 6.42 -38.07
N GLY A 294 -25.56 5.83 -39.19
CA GLY A 294 -26.13 4.49 -39.25
C GLY A 294 -25.18 3.43 -39.85
N THR A 295 -25.77 2.39 -40.43
CA THR A 295 -25.07 1.27 -41.05
C THR A 295 -25.08 1.38 -42.58
N ILE A 296 -23.92 1.34 -43.21
CA ILE A 296 -23.77 1.15 -44.65
C ILE A 296 -23.34 -0.30 -44.94
N VAL A 297 -24.02 -0.97 -45.87
CA VAL A 297 -23.71 -2.35 -46.27
C VAL A 297 -23.50 -2.43 -47.78
N PHE A 298 -22.33 -2.91 -48.20
CA PHE A 298 -22.07 -3.28 -49.59
C PHE A 298 -22.11 -4.81 -49.70
N SER A 299 -23.01 -5.33 -50.52
CA SER A 299 -23.21 -6.78 -50.70
C SER A 299 -23.55 -7.10 -52.17
N GLY A 300 -23.45 -8.37 -52.55
CA GLY A 300 -23.90 -8.81 -53.87
C GLY A 300 -24.41 -10.25 -53.85
N THR A 301 -25.21 -10.62 -54.83
CA THR A 301 -25.51 -12.04 -55.14
C THR A 301 -24.52 -12.63 -56.16
N ALA A 302 -23.71 -11.77 -56.78
CA ALA A 302 -22.53 -12.07 -57.59
C ALA A 302 -21.42 -11.04 -57.26
N SER A 303 -20.22 -11.18 -57.83
CA SER A 303 -19.10 -10.25 -57.61
C SER A 303 -19.48 -8.82 -57.99
N VAL A 304 -19.41 -7.88 -57.03
CA VAL A 304 -19.73 -6.46 -57.22
C VAL A 304 -18.67 -5.54 -56.59
N SER A 305 -18.48 -4.37 -57.18
CA SER A 305 -17.52 -3.32 -56.79
C SER A 305 -18.21 -2.00 -56.48
N HIS A 306 -19.21 -2.02 -55.59
CA HIS A 306 -19.87 -0.81 -55.08
C HIS A 306 -18.86 0.18 -54.44
N GLN A 307 -19.11 1.48 -54.61
CA GLN A 307 -18.23 2.54 -54.08
C GLN A 307 -19.03 3.67 -53.45
N LEU A 308 -18.52 4.21 -52.34
CA LEU A 308 -18.88 5.51 -51.79
C LEU A 308 -17.60 6.34 -51.70
N LYS A 309 -17.38 7.28 -52.61
CA LYS A 309 -16.14 8.05 -52.71
C LYS A 309 -16.42 9.55 -52.69
N ALA A 310 -15.37 10.35 -52.51
CA ALA A 310 -15.48 11.80 -52.50
C ALA A 310 -14.27 12.48 -53.14
N GLU A 311 -14.49 13.71 -53.60
CA GLU A 311 -13.49 14.54 -54.29
C GLU A 311 -12.81 15.57 -53.37
N SER A 312 -13.18 15.60 -52.08
CA SER A 312 -12.62 16.50 -51.07
C SER A 312 -12.13 15.73 -49.84
N ALA A 313 -11.07 16.24 -49.21
CA ALA A 313 -10.58 15.69 -47.94
C ALA A 313 -11.63 15.88 -46.85
N SER A 314 -11.74 14.92 -45.93
CA SER A 314 -12.72 14.88 -44.83
C SER A 314 -14.19 15.01 -45.26
N ALA A 315 -14.50 14.70 -46.53
CA ALA A 315 -15.85 14.84 -47.07
C ALA A 315 -16.81 13.81 -46.47
N ILE A 316 -16.41 12.54 -46.36
CA ILE A 316 -17.26 11.47 -45.84
C ILE A 316 -16.87 11.18 -44.40
N THR A 317 -17.81 11.37 -43.46
CA THR A 317 -17.55 11.14 -42.04
C THR A 317 -18.50 10.10 -41.46
N PHE A 318 -17.94 8.99 -40.98
CA PHE A 318 -18.60 7.99 -40.17
C PHE A 318 -18.54 8.41 -38.70
N GLN A 319 -19.71 8.69 -38.13
CA GLN A 319 -19.90 9.21 -36.78
C GLN A 319 -19.81 8.09 -35.72
N ASN A 320 -19.78 8.46 -34.45
CA ASN A 320 -19.85 7.51 -33.34
C ASN A 320 -21.03 6.53 -33.49
N GLY A 321 -20.77 5.23 -33.31
CA GLY A 321 -21.78 4.17 -33.42
C GLY A 321 -22.16 3.77 -34.85
N SER A 322 -21.61 4.44 -35.87
CA SER A 322 -21.83 4.06 -37.27
C SER A 322 -21.04 2.80 -37.63
N LEU A 323 -21.56 2.08 -38.64
CA LEU A 323 -21.00 0.80 -39.08
C LEU A 323 -20.91 0.77 -40.61
N PHE A 324 -19.77 0.36 -41.14
CA PHE A 324 -19.62 0.00 -42.54
C PHE A 324 -19.35 -1.50 -42.65
N GLN A 325 -20.06 -2.20 -43.54
CA GLN A 325 -19.84 -3.62 -43.79
C GLN A 325 -19.60 -3.89 -45.28
N ALA A 326 -18.41 -4.39 -45.60
CA ALA A 326 -18.09 -5.01 -46.89
C ALA A 326 -18.44 -6.51 -46.80
N GLN A 327 -19.69 -6.86 -47.14
CA GLN A 327 -20.25 -8.21 -47.01
C GLN A 327 -19.77 -9.17 -48.12
N THR A 328 -20.23 -10.42 -48.08
CA THR A 328 -19.92 -11.44 -49.08
C THR A 328 -20.25 -10.98 -50.51
N ASN A 329 -19.47 -11.50 -51.47
CA ASN A 329 -19.50 -11.17 -52.89
C ASN A 329 -19.15 -9.71 -53.26
N PHE A 330 -18.80 -8.86 -52.30
CA PHE A 330 -18.13 -7.61 -52.60
C PHE A 330 -16.66 -7.87 -52.97
N SER A 331 -16.16 -7.29 -54.06
CA SER A 331 -14.80 -7.50 -54.57
C SER A 331 -13.98 -6.20 -54.73
N GLY A 332 -14.65 -5.05 -54.80
CA GLY A 332 -14.02 -3.74 -55.05
C GLY A 332 -13.35 -3.06 -53.84
N HIS A 333 -12.91 -1.82 -54.05
CA HIS A 333 -12.43 -0.93 -52.97
C HIS A 333 -13.61 -0.03 -52.54
N PRO A 334 -14.09 -0.11 -51.28
CA PRO A 334 -15.35 0.52 -50.89
C PRO A 334 -15.36 2.04 -51.01
N PHE A 335 -14.19 2.67 -50.93
CA PHE A 335 -14.01 4.12 -51.02
C PHE A 335 -13.26 4.56 -52.28
N GLY A 336 -13.16 3.68 -53.27
CA GLY A 336 -12.46 3.92 -54.53
C GLY A 336 -11.07 3.30 -54.59
N ALA A 337 -10.66 2.91 -55.80
CA ALA A 337 -9.31 2.40 -56.10
C ALA A 337 -8.25 3.52 -56.18
N SER A 338 -8.70 4.75 -56.42
CA SER A 338 -7.94 6.00 -56.37
C SER A 338 -8.87 7.11 -55.86
N GLY A 339 -8.30 8.17 -55.26
CA GLY A 339 -9.10 9.26 -54.70
C GLY A 339 -8.28 10.24 -53.87
N VAL A 340 -8.97 11.16 -53.20
CA VAL A 340 -8.33 12.14 -52.30
C VAL A 340 -7.98 11.46 -50.97
N ASN A 341 -6.72 11.56 -50.57
CA ASN A 341 -6.26 11.05 -49.28
C ASN A 341 -7.00 11.76 -48.12
N GLY A 342 -7.45 10.97 -47.15
CA GLY A 342 -8.24 11.44 -46.01
C GLY A 342 -9.63 11.92 -46.38
N SER A 343 -10.18 11.55 -47.53
CA SER A 343 -11.56 11.89 -47.93
C SER A 343 -12.62 11.17 -47.09
N VAL A 344 -12.26 10.04 -46.47
CA VAL A 344 -13.15 9.25 -45.61
C VAL A 344 -12.58 9.17 -44.20
N ILE A 345 -13.35 9.59 -43.21
CA ILE A 345 -12.96 9.61 -41.81
C ILE A 345 -13.87 8.69 -41.01
N PHE A 346 -13.28 7.71 -40.30
CA PHE A 346 -13.95 6.98 -39.24
C PHE A 346 -13.62 7.64 -37.91
N GLN A 347 -14.62 8.26 -37.29
CA GLN A 347 -14.47 8.90 -35.97
C GLN A 347 -14.48 7.86 -34.84
N SER A 348 -14.15 8.31 -33.62
CA SER A 348 -14.19 7.47 -32.43
C SER A 348 -15.54 6.75 -32.28
N GLY A 349 -15.50 5.42 -32.12
CA GLY A 349 -16.67 4.55 -32.03
C GLY A 349 -17.30 4.14 -33.37
N ALA A 350 -16.81 4.63 -34.51
CA ALA A 350 -17.21 4.13 -35.83
C ALA A 350 -16.48 2.81 -36.15
N ILE A 351 -17.14 1.91 -36.88
CA ILE A 351 -16.64 0.55 -37.16
C ILE A 351 -16.62 0.27 -38.67
N PHE A 352 -15.52 -0.27 -39.17
CA PHE A 352 -15.41 -0.86 -40.51
C PHE A 352 -15.21 -2.38 -40.39
N GLU A 353 -16.15 -3.16 -40.93
CA GLU A 353 -16.07 -4.63 -40.98
C GLU A 353 -15.84 -5.12 -42.41
N GLN A 354 -14.75 -5.88 -42.60
CA GLN A 354 -14.38 -6.44 -43.89
C GLN A 354 -14.63 -7.96 -43.93
N TYR A 355 -15.79 -8.37 -44.42
CA TYR A 355 -16.09 -9.79 -44.70
C TYR A 355 -15.64 -10.21 -46.11
N SER A 356 -15.56 -9.28 -47.05
CA SER A 356 -15.04 -9.51 -48.39
C SER A 356 -14.43 -8.21 -48.95
N GLY A 357 -14.08 -8.21 -50.24
CA GLY A 357 -13.60 -7.02 -50.94
C GLY A 357 -12.11 -6.75 -50.80
N SER A 358 -11.67 -5.78 -51.61
CA SER A 358 -10.32 -5.21 -51.54
C SER A 358 -10.21 -4.22 -50.38
N ASN A 359 -9.00 -3.69 -50.17
CA ASN A 359 -8.73 -2.81 -49.04
C ASN A 359 -9.43 -1.44 -49.15
N PRO A 360 -9.69 -0.74 -48.04
CA PRO A 360 -10.40 0.53 -48.06
C PRO A 360 -9.53 1.75 -48.42
N PHE A 361 -8.21 1.59 -48.53
CA PHE A 361 -7.27 2.72 -48.63
C PHE A 361 -6.92 3.15 -50.05
N GLY A 362 -7.20 2.31 -51.06
CA GLY A 362 -6.83 2.54 -52.46
C GLY A 362 -5.91 1.44 -53.01
N THR A 363 -5.44 1.59 -54.24
CA THR A 363 -4.59 0.59 -54.91
C THR A 363 -3.10 0.82 -54.68
N GLY A 364 -2.69 2.07 -54.46
CA GLY A 364 -1.32 2.47 -54.19
C GLY A 364 -0.89 2.22 -52.74
N ALA A 365 0.38 1.86 -52.56
CA ALA A 365 0.96 1.71 -51.22
C ALA A 365 0.95 3.04 -50.43
N THR A 366 1.00 4.18 -51.11
CA THR A 366 0.91 5.53 -50.50
C THR A 366 -0.51 6.07 -50.38
N ASP A 367 -1.50 5.36 -50.94
CA ASP A 367 -2.89 5.80 -50.88
C ASP A 367 -3.38 5.70 -49.44
N ASN A 368 -4.01 6.75 -48.95
CA ASN A 368 -4.56 6.85 -47.61
C ASN A 368 -5.94 7.52 -47.68
N ILE A 369 -6.82 6.98 -48.53
CA ILE A 369 -8.18 7.50 -48.75
C ILE A 369 -8.97 7.53 -47.43
N VAL A 370 -8.76 6.52 -46.58
CA VAL A 370 -9.43 6.36 -45.29
C VAL A 370 -8.50 6.68 -44.14
N VAL A 371 -9.01 7.44 -43.17
CA VAL A 371 -8.36 7.70 -41.89
C VAL A 371 -9.23 7.14 -40.76
N PHE A 372 -8.65 6.24 -39.99
CA PHE A 372 -9.21 5.75 -38.74
C PHE A 372 -8.72 6.64 -37.59
N GLN A 373 -9.57 7.50 -37.05
CA GLN A 373 -9.24 8.31 -35.88
C GLN A 373 -9.23 7.45 -34.62
N THR A 374 -8.45 7.85 -33.60
CA THR A 374 -8.38 7.16 -32.31
C THR A 374 -9.76 6.83 -31.76
N GLY A 375 -9.95 5.57 -31.34
CA GLY A 375 -11.22 5.02 -30.87
C GLY A 375 -12.12 4.40 -31.95
N SER A 376 -11.82 4.58 -33.24
CA SER A 376 -12.50 3.85 -34.33
C SER A 376 -11.99 2.40 -34.44
N TRP A 377 -12.76 1.55 -35.12
CA TRP A 377 -12.46 0.13 -35.28
C TRP A 377 -12.34 -0.29 -36.74
N TYR A 378 -11.26 -0.98 -37.07
CA TYR A 378 -11.10 -1.76 -38.28
C TYR A 378 -11.12 -3.25 -37.91
N LYS A 379 -12.14 -3.98 -38.39
CA LYS A 379 -12.34 -5.40 -38.10
C LYS A 379 -12.18 -6.22 -39.37
N TYR A 380 -11.16 -7.07 -39.41
CA TYR A 380 -10.90 -7.95 -40.54
C TYR A 380 -11.52 -9.33 -40.34
N LYS A 381 -12.49 -9.68 -41.19
CA LYS A 381 -13.28 -10.92 -41.13
C LYS A 381 -13.26 -11.72 -42.45
N ASN A 382 -12.42 -11.32 -43.41
CA ASN A 382 -12.48 -11.84 -44.78
C ASN A 382 -11.85 -13.23 -44.91
N THR A 383 -12.70 -14.24 -45.10
CA THR A 383 -12.30 -15.65 -45.19
C THR A 383 -11.90 -16.09 -46.60
N SER A 384 -12.02 -15.25 -47.64
CA SER A 384 -11.72 -15.61 -49.02
C SER A 384 -10.26 -16.02 -49.23
N THR A 385 -10.02 -17.03 -50.07
CA THR A 385 -8.67 -17.55 -50.37
C THR A 385 -7.80 -16.44 -50.98
N GLY A 386 -6.58 -16.24 -50.47
CA GLY A 386 -5.65 -15.21 -50.97
C GLY A 386 -5.90 -13.77 -50.46
N ALA A 387 -7.05 -13.46 -49.85
CA ALA A 387 -7.28 -12.16 -49.24
C ALA A 387 -6.38 -11.95 -48.00
N THR A 388 -5.65 -10.83 -47.95
CA THR A 388 -4.87 -10.42 -46.78
C THR A 388 -5.19 -8.97 -46.40
N PRO A 389 -5.19 -8.63 -45.10
CA PRO A 389 -5.34 -7.25 -44.68
C PRO A 389 -4.16 -6.40 -45.17
N VAL A 390 -4.44 -5.25 -45.77
CA VAL A 390 -3.41 -4.27 -46.15
C VAL A 390 -2.89 -3.59 -44.89
N SER A 391 -1.57 -3.57 -44.73
CA SER A 391 -0.90 -3.20 -43.47
C SER A 391 0.30 -2.28 -43.68
N SER A 392 1.07 -2.45 -44.75
CA SER A 392 2.24 -1.61 -45.07
C SER A 392 1.88 -0.12 -45.13
N GLY A 393 2.48 0.69 -44.27
CA GLY A 393 2.30 2.15 -44.27
C GLY A 393 0.95 2.62 -43.75
N ARG A 394 0.17 1.76 -43.09
CA ARG A 394 -1.19 2.09 -42.62
C ARG A 394 -1.21 2.50 -41.15
N THR A 395 -2.13 3.41 -40.83
CA THR A 395 -2.44 3.81 -39.45
C THR A 395 -3.86 3.39 -39.14
N PHE A 396 -4.02 2.58 -38.10
CA PHE A 396 -5.29 2.16 -37.55
C PHE A 396 -5.40 2.70 -36.13
N ALA A 397 -6.64 2.97 -35.70
CA ALA A 397 -6.92 3.10 -34.27
C ALA A 397 -6.99 1.71 -33.65
N ASN A 398 -8.18 1.12 -33.52
CA ASN A 398 -8.32 -0.25 -33.04
C ASN A 398 -8.34 -1.22 -34.23
N TYR A 399 -7.41 -2.18 -34.24
CA TYR A 399 -7.33 -3.24 -35.24
C TYR A 399 -7.80 -4.57 -34.63
N GLU A 400 -8.88 -5.13 -35.15
CA GLU A 400 -9.38 -6.45 -34.75
C GLU A 400 -9.21 -7.46 -35.90
N TYR A 401 -8.54 -8.56 -35.62
CA TYR A 401 -8.52 -9.75 -36.47
C TYR A 401 -9.52 -10.77 -35.92
N ASP A 402 -10.66 -10.90 -36.60
CA ASP A 402 -11.72 -11.84 -36.26
C ASP A 402 -11.98 -12.75 -37.45
N ASN A 403 -11.04 -13.65 -37.70
CA ASN A 403 -11.08 -14.53 -38.85
C ASN A 403 -10.50 -15.89 -38.48
N GLY A 404 -11.31 -16.94 -38.48
CA GLY A 404 -10.92 -18.30 -38.09
C GLY A 404 -9.82 -18.96 -38.94
N ILE A 405 -9.28 -18.28 -39.96
CA ILE A 405 -8.22 -18.78 -40.84
C ILE A 405 -6.89 -18.11 -40.47
N SER A 406 -5.77 -18.77 -40.75
CA SER A 406 -4.43 -18.17 -40.63
C SER A 406 -4.13 -17.20 -41.78
N ARG A 407 -3.69 -15.97 -41.48
CA ARG A 407 -3.28 -14.99 -42.51
C ARG A 407 -1.94 -14.38 -42.19
N THR A 408 -1.18 -14.09 -43.23
CA THR A 408 0.13 -13.44 -43.13
C THR A 408 0.05 -12.05 -43.74
N ILE A 409 0.38 -11.03 -42.94
CA ILE A 409 0.53 -9.66 -43.42
C ILE A 409 2.00 -9.37 -43.71
N THR A 410 2.26 -8.62 -44.78
CA THR A 410 3.61 -8.26 -45.24
C THR A 410 3.69 -6.78 -45.61
N GLY A 411 4.89 -6.21 -45.51
CA GLY A 411 5.09 -4.79 -45.81
C GLY A 411 6.44 -4.26 -45.33
N THR A 412 7.00 -3.31 -46.08
CA THR A 412 8.29 -2.65 -45.80
C THR A 412 8.13 -1.26 -45.19
N SER A 413 6.90 -0.76 -45.03
CA SER A 413 6.61 0.51 -44.36
C SER A 413 5.98 0.25 -42.99
N ALA A 414 6.28 1.10 -42.01
CA ALA A 414 5.77 0.96 -40.65
C ALA A 414 4.22 0.95 -40.63
N ILE A 415 3.66 0.13 -39.73
CA ILE A 415 2.23 0.13 -39.42
C ILE A 415 2.09 0.70 -38.01
N VAL A 416 1.05 1.50 -37.79
CA VAL A 416 0.72 2.09 -36.51
C VAL A 416 -0.67 1.65 -36.10
N MET A 417 -0.82 1.16 -34.87
CA MET A 417 -2.08 0.75 -34.28
C MET A 417 -2.18 1.36 -32.88
N ASP A 418 -3.38 1.77 -32.47
CA ASP A 418 -3.68 2.01 -31.05
C ASP A 418 -3.81 0.64 -30.38
N ASN A 419 -4.93 -0.08 -30.55
CA ASN A 419 -5.14 -1.41 -29.96
C ASN A 419 -5.08 -2.53 -31.02
N LEU A 420 -4.58 -3.71 -30.65
CA LEU A 420 -4.56 -4.92 -31.49
C LEU A 420 -5.30 -6.08 -30.80
N VAL A 421 -6.40 -6.53 -31.40
CA VAL A 421 -7.24 -7.63 -30.87
C VAL A 421 -7.25 -8.79 -31.85
N ILE A 422 -6.97 -10.00 -31.37
CA ILE A 422 -7.13 -11.24 -32.15
C ILE A 422 -8.26 -12.06 -31.51
N THR A 423 -9.44 -12.00 -32.12
CA THR A 423 -10.67 -12.63 -31.62
C THR A 423 -10.78 -14.09 -32.07
N SER A 424 -10.31 -14.40 -33.28
CA SER A 424 -10.31 -15.77 -33.81
C SER A 424 -9.20 -15.99 -34.85
N GLY A 425 -8.74 -17.23 -34.99
CA GLY A 425 -7.71 -17.66 -35.96
C GLY A 425 -6.28 -17.23 -35.64
N THR A 426 -5.43 -17.15 -36.67
CA THR A 426 -4.00 -16.82 -36.53
C THR A 426 -3.60 -15.63 -37.41
N LEU A 427 -3.00 -14.60 -36.82
CA LEU A 427 -2.36 -13.52 -37.56
C LEU A 427 -0.84 -13.65 -37.52
N ASN A 428 -0.22 -13.89 -38.66
CA ASN A 428 1.23 -13.86 -38.85
C ASN A 428 1.67 -12.46 -39.29
N PHE A 429 2.33 -11.75 -38.39
CA PHE A 429 2.87 -10.42 -38.57
C PHE A 429 4.27 -10.51 -39.20
N ASN A 430 4.33 -10.63 -40.53
CA ASN A 430 5.57 -10.74 -41.33
C ASN A 430 5.94 -9.37 -41.94
N MET A 431 6.02 -8.35 -41.09
CA MET A 431 6.29 -6.97 -41.49
C MET A 431 7.76 -6.60 -41.20
N THR A 432 8.42 -5.89 -42.11
CA THR A 432 9.86 -5.59 -42.07
C THR A 432 10.15 -4.09 -42.08
N GLY A 433 9.16 -3.27 -41.70
CA GLY A 433 9.22 -1.82 -41.88
C GLY A 433 10.17 -1.12 -40.92
N THR A 434 10.87 -0.09 -41.43
CA THR A 434 11.75 0.80 -40.67
C THR A 434 11.05 2.14 -40.37
N PRO A 435 11.31 2.80 -39.22
CA PRO A 435 12.18 2.41 -38.10
C PRO A 435 11.58 1.34 -37.16
N GLY A 436 10.39 0.82 -37.45
CA GLY A 436 9.70 -0.22 -36.68
C GLY A 436 8.19 0.02 -36.65
N HIS A 437 7.42 -1.02 -36.34
CA HIS A 437 5.96 -0.97 -36.22
C HIS A 437 5.57 -0.46 -34.84
N SER A 438 4.46 0.27 -34.70
CA SER A 438 4.02 0.84 -33.42
C SER A 438 2.68 0.26 -33.00
N ILE A 439 2.61 -0.18 -31.74
CA ILE A 439 1.37 -0.48 -31.03
C ILE A 439 1.35 0.47 -29.83
N LYS A 440 0.36 1.37 -29.76
CA LYS A 440 0.29 2.44 -28.75
C LYS A 440 -0.63 2.12 -27.57
N GLY A 441 -1.45 1.09 -27.69
CA GLY A 441 -2.41 0.60 -26.72
C GLY A 441 -2.25 -0.90 -26.48
N ASP A 442 -3.35 -1.58 -26.20
CA ASP A 442 -3.37 -2.94 -25.69
C ASP A 442 -3.29 -4.00 -26.79
N ILE A 443 -2.75 -5.17 -26.42
CA ILE A 443 -2.88 -6.41 -27.19
C ILE A 443 -3.79 -7.37 -26.43
N THR A 444 -4.87 -7.82 -27.09
CA THR A 444 -5.79 -8.82 -26.54
C THR A 444 -5.91 -10.04 -27.45
N ILE A 445 -5.64 -11.22 -26.92
CA ILE A 445 -5.75 -12.50 -27.62
C ILE A 445 -6.85 -13.34 -26.98
N ALA A 446 -7.85 -13.73 -27.77
CA ALA A 446 -8.92 -14.63 -27.33
C ALA A 446 -8.41 -16.08 -27.19
N SER A 447 -9.15 -16.91 -26.46
CA SER A 447 -8.79 -18.32 -26.26
C SER A 447 -8.77 -19.07 -27.59
N GLY A 448 -7.64 -19.73 -27.88
CA GLY A 448 -7.42 -20.48 -29.13
C GLY A 448 -6.95 -19.62 -30.31
N ALA A 449 -6.90 -18.29 -30.18
CA ALA A 449 -6.35 -17.41 -31.19
C ALA A 449 -4.83 -17.27 -31.05
N THR A 450 -4.15 -16.90 -32.14
CA THR A 450 -2.68 -16.79 -32.17
C THR A 450 -2.20 -15.53 -32.89
N LEU A 451 -1.24 -14.82 -32.29
CA LEU A 451 -0.48 -13.73 -32.90
C LEU A 451 1.00 -14.11 -33.03
N ASN A 452 1.53 -14.14 -34.26
CA ASN A 452 2.91 -14.51 -34.52
C ASN A 452 3.69 -13.32 -35.07
N PHE A 453 4.64 -12.76 -34.33
CA PHE A 453 5.60 -11.79 -34.84
C PHE A 453 6.75 -12.52 -35.53
N ALA A 454 6.63 -12.76 -36.84
CA ALA A 454 7.58 -13.59 -37.59
C ALA A 454 8.01 -12.92 -38.90
N PRO A 455 8.79 -11.81 -38.83
CA PRO A 455 9.27 -11.14 -40.02
C PRO A 455 10.37 -11.94 -40.72
N SER A 456 10.41 -11.87 -42.06
CA SER A 456 11.36 -12.60 -42.90
C SER A 456 12.79 -12.04 -42.82
N SER A 457 12.93 -10.79 -42.40
CA SER A 457 14.19 -10.12 -42.05
C SER A 457 14.00 -9.36 -40.75
N ALA A 458 15.06 -8.73 -40.22
CA ALA A 458 14.98 -7.98 -38.97
C ALA A 458 13.79 -7.00 -38.98
N GLY A 459 12.88 -7.16 -38.02
CA GLY A 459 11.67 -6.35 -37.88
C GLY A 459 11.38 -6.07 -36.41
N THR A 460 11.04 -4.81 -36.12
CA THR A 460 10.83 -4.34 -34.75
C THR A 460 9.37 -3.95 -34.52
N VAL A 461 8.79 -4.36 -33.40
CA VAL A 461 7.51 -3.85 -32.89
C VAL A 461 7.77 -3.08 -31.60
N ASN A 462 7.39 -1.82 -31.60
CA ASN A 462 7.55 -0.88 -30.51
C ASN A 462 6.25 -0.73 -29.73
N PHE A 463 6.31 -0.97 -28.43
CA PHE A 463 5.31 -0.54 -27.46
C PHE A 463 5.69 0.88 -27.03
N ASN A 464 5.06 1.87 -27.68
CA ASN A 464 5.39 3.29 -27.56
C ASN A 464 4.17 4.16 -27.23
N GLY A 465 3.19 3.57 -26.53
CA GLY A 465 2.06 4.28 -25.98
C GLY A 465 2.47 5.28 -24.91
N SER A 466 1.72 6.38 -24.82
CA SER A 466 1.82 7.36 -23.72
C SER A 466 1.07 6.90 -22.46
N SER A 467 0.14 5.96 -22.61
CA SER A 467 -0.59 5.31 -21.53
C SER A 467 0.02 3.93 -21.24
N GLU A 468 -0.30 3.36 -20.07
CA GLU A 468 0.03 1.94 -19.82
C GLU A 468 -0.63 1.05 -20.88
N GLN A 469 0.13 0.11 -21.41
CA GLN A 469 -0.31 -0.84 -22.43
C GLN A 469 -0.40 -2.23 -21.82
N TYR A 470 -1.46 -2.97 -22.10
CA TYR A 470 -1.71 -4.28 -21.53
C TYR A 470 -1.58 -5.40 -22.57
N ILE A 471 -0.91 -6.49 -22.20
CA ILE A 471 -0.96 -7.77 -22.92
C ILE A 471 -1.87 -8.72 -22.15
N THR A 472 -2.96 -9.11 -22.80
CA THR A 472 -3.93 -10.08 -22.28
C THR A 472 -4.03 -11.28 -23.21
N VAL A 473 -3.69 -12.46 -22.69
CA VAL A 473 -3.85 -13.74 -23.40
C VAL A 473 -4.84 -14.61 -22.63
N ASN A 474 -6.01 -14.85 -23.23
CA ASN A 474 -7.07 -15.62 -22.60
C ASN A 474 -6.96 -17.11 -22.91
N GLY A 475 -7.22 -17.98 -21.93
CA GLY A 475 -7.27 -19.44 -22.12
C GLY A 475 -6.01 -20.00 -22.78
N ILE A 476 -6.20 -20.73 -23.90
CA ILE A 476 -5.10 -21.34 -24.66
C ILE A 476 -4.59 -20.45 -25.81
N GLY A 477 -4.89 -19.15 -25.80
CA GLY A 477 -4.37 -18.19 -26.78
C GLY A 477 -2.83 -18.08 -26.74
N LEU A 478 -2.23 -17.56 -27.80
CA LEU A 478 -0.76 -17.54 -27.93
C LEU A 478 -0.22 -16.26 -28.59
N ILE A 479 0.88 -15.74 -28.07
CA ILE A 479 1.74 -14.76 -28.75
C ILE A 479 3.12 -15.39 -28.95
N THR A 480 3.57 -15.48 -30.21
CA THR A 480 4.90 -16.00 -30.54
C THR A 480 5.76 -15.00 -31.31
N THR A 481 7.07 -15.24 -31.27
CA THR A 481 8.12 -14.45 -31.93
C THR A 481 9.02 -15.38 -32.77
N GLY A 482 9.36 -14.95 -33.98
CA GLY A 482 10.36 -15.57 -34.83
C GLY A 482 11.76 -14.98 -34.64
N ALA A 483 12.80 -15.64 -35.14
CA ALA A 483 14.21 -15.29 -34.89
C ALA A 483 14.59 -13.85 -35.28
N ASN A 484 13.93 -13.30 -36.30
CA ASN A 484 14.19 -11.94 -36.78
C ASN A 484 13.32 -10.86 -36.12
N SER A 485 12.42 -11.25 -35.20
CA SER A 485 11.55 -10.29 -34.52
C SER A 485 12.21 -9.68 -33.30
N THR A 486 12.05 -8.38 -33.13
CA THR A 486 12.40 -7.65 -31.90
C THR A 486 11.15 -6.96 -31.36
N LEU A 487 10.82 -7.24 -30.11
CA LEU A 487 9.79 -6.53 -29.36
C LEU A 487 10.47 -5.55 -28.41
N THR A 488 10.13 -4.27 -28.51
CA THR A 488 10.78 -3.21 -27.73
C THR A 488 9.75 -2.42 -26.93
N VAL A 489 9.96 -2.30 -25.63
CA VAL A 489 9.25 -1.31 -24.81
C VAL A 489 10.04 -0.02 -24.88
N SER A 490 9.45 1.00 -25.51
CA SER A 490 10.12 2.27 -25.76
C SER A 490 10.34 3.07 -24.49
N ALA A 491 11.31 3.99 -24.50
CA ALA A 491 11.55 4.89 -23.39
C ALA A 491 10.27 5.66 -22.99
N ASN A 492 10.01 5.77 -21.69
CA ASN A 492 8.82 6.38 -21.10
C ASN A 492 7.49 5.64 -21.36
N SER A 493 7.52 4.44 -21.94
CA SER A 493 6.34 3.58 -22.09
C SER A 493 6.30 2.47 -21.05
N THR A 494 5.09 2.04 -20.70
CA THR A 494 4.84 0.96 -19.73
C THR A 494 4.10 -0.17 -20.43
N LEU A 495 4.66 -1.38 -20.40
CA LEU A 495 4.01 -2.59 -20.89
C LEU A 495 3.69 -3.54 -19.74
N ASN A 496 2.42 -3.86 -19.53
CA ASN A 496 1.93 -4.65 -18.43
C ASN A 496 1.35 -5.99 -18.90
N PHE A 497 1.82 -7.09 -18.33
CA PHE A 497 1.28 -8.42 -18.61
C PHE A 497 0.18 -8.78 -17.61
N VAL A 498 -1.02 -9.06 -18.11
CA VAL A 498 -2.15 -9.46 -17.26
C VAL A 498 -1.95 -10.92 -16.82
N GLY A 499 -1.68 -11.12 -15.53
CA GLY A 499 -1.49 -12.44 -14.92
C GLY A 499 -0.37 -13.25 -15.59
N GLU A 500 -0.68 -14.47 -16.01
CA GLU A 500 0.25 -15.41 -16.65
C GLU A 500 0.38 -15.22 -18.18
N SER A 501 -0.19 -14.13 -18.74
CA SER A 501 -0.03 -13.80 -20.16
C SER A 501 1.45 -13.72 -20.53
N TYR A 502 1.86 -14.30 -21.66
CA TYR A 502 3.26 -14.30 -22.04
C TYR A 502 3.49 -14.07 -23.53
N VAL A 503 4.69 -13.61 -23.86
CA VAL A 503 5.22 -13.65 -25.23
C VAL A 503 6.38 -14.62 -25.30
N GLY A 504 6.30 -15.63 -26.17
CA GLY A 504 7.34 -16.65 -26.34
C GLY A 504 7.93 -16.71 -27.75
N GLY A 505 8.96 -17.53 -27.95
CA GLY A 505 9.51 -17.84 -29.28
C GLY A 505 10.99 -17.51 -29.44
N SER A 506 11.48 -17.55 -30.68
CA SER A 506 12.91 -17.42 -31.00
C SER A 506 13.39 -15.99 -31.18
N GLY A 507 12.53 -14.99 -30.99
CA GLY A 507 12.88 -13.58 -31.17
C GLY A 507 13.59 -12.92 -29.97
N THR A 508 13.63 -11.60 -30.01
CA THR A 508 14.27 -10.74 -29.01
C THR A 508 13.24 -9.85 -28.29
N PHE A 509 13.36 -9.72 -26.97
CA PHE A 509 12.62 -8.74 -26.17
C PHE A 509 13.60 -7.72 -25.57
N VAL A 510 13.26 -6.42 -25.64
CA VAL A 510 14.13 -5.32 -25.19
C VAL A 510 13.35 -4.32 -24.34
N LEU A 511 13.84 -4.02 -23.15
CA LEU A 511 13.46 -2.83 -22.38
C LEU A 511 14.45 -1.70 -22.66
N GLN A 512 13.95 -0.52 -23.05
CA GLN A 512 14.76 0.69 -23.18
C GLN A 512 14.88 1.45 -21.85
N SER A 513 15.83 2.39 -21.77
CA SER A 513 16.02 3.24 -20.58
C SER A 513 14.75 4.02 -20.28
N ASN A 514 14.39 4.13 -18.99
CA ASN A 514 13.15 4.77 -18.51
C ASN A 514 11.85 4.12 -18.99
N SER A 515 11.88 2.91 -19.54
CA SER A 515 10.66 2.10 -19.77
C SER A 515 10.23 1.37 -18.49
N ALA A 516 9.01 0.84 -18.47
CA ALA A 516 8.51 0.02 -17.38
C ALA A 516 7.88 -1.28 -17.87
N ILE A 517 8.02 -2.34 -17.07
CA ILE A 517 7.38 -3.63 -17.31
C ILE A 517 6.53 -4.04 -16.10
N GLY A 518 5.26 -4.37 -16.35
CA GLY A 518 4.34 -5.00 -15.41
C GLY A 518 4.39 -6.52 -15.56
N ILE A 519 4.64 -7.21 -14.46
CA ILE A 519 4.94 -8.63 -14.37
C ILE A 519 3.85 -9.27 -13.50
N GLY A 520 2.97 -10.04 -14.14
CA GLY A 520 1.88 -10.76 -13.48
C GLY A 520 2.21 -12.23 -13.14
N SER A 521 3.25 -12.80 -13.74
CA SER A 521 3.59 -14.24 -13.61
C SER A 521 4.18 -14.56 -12.24
N ALA A 522 3.80 -15.72 -11.68
CA ALA A 522 4.38 -16.26 -10.45
C ALA A 522 5.90 -16.51 -10.56
N SER A 523 6.39 -16.83 -11.77
CA SER A 523 7.82 -17.03 -12.05
C SER A 523 8.61 -15.75 -12.31
N GLY A 524 7.98 -14.57 -12.23
CA GLY A 524 8.62 -13.28 -12.49
C GLY A 524 9.16 -13.14 -13.92
N ILE A 525 10.41 -12.67 -14.02
CA ILE A 525 11.18 -12.59 -15.26
C ILE A 525 12.45 -13.42 -15.16
N THR A 526 12.75 -14.23 -16.18
CA THR A 526 13.92 -15.13 -16.16
C THR A 526 14.92 -14.76 -17.25
N THR A 527 16.17 -15.18 -17.07
CA THR A 527 17.18 -15.18 -18.14
C THR A 527 16.76 -16.08 -19.30
N ALA A 528 17.35 -15.84 -20.48
CA ALA A 528 17.14 -16.66 -21.67
C ALA A 528 17.38 -18.16 -21.41
N GLY A 529 16.64 -19.03 -22.12
CA GLY A 529 16.77 -20.49 -22.03
C GLY A 529 15.77 -21.19 -21.10
N THR A 530 14.80 -20.46 -20.53
CA THR A 530 13.75 -21.03 -19.65
C THR A 530 12.34 -20.74 -20.19
N ASN A 531 11.44 -21.72 -20.10
CA ASN A 531 10.02 -21.59 -20.50
C ASN A 531 9.15 -21.09 -19.33
N ALA A 532 9.60 -20.06 -18.63
CA ALA A 532 8.93 -19.49 -17.45
C ALA A 532 8.89 -17.95 -17.51
N GLY A 533 7.96 -17.33 -16.78
CA GLY A 533 7.80 -15.87 -16.74
C GLY A 533 6.86 -15.31 -17.81
N ASN A 534 6.61 -14.00 -17.78
CA ASN A 534 5.83 -13.32 -18.82
C ASN A 534 6.60 -13.14 -20.14
N VAL A 535 7.93 -13.06 -20.10
CA VAL A 535 8.79 -12.92 -21.28
C VAL A 535 9.55 -14.22 -21.51
N ARG A 536 9.22 -14.94 -22.59
CA ARG A 536 9.75 -16.28 -22.94
C ARG A 536 10.46 -16.30 -24.30
N THR A 537 11.01 -15.17 -24.74
CA THR A 537 11.78 -15.06 -25.98
C THR A 537 13.19 -15.65 -25.82
N ALA A 538 13.85 -15.99 -26.93
CA ALA A 538 15.21 -16.55 -26.93
C ALA A 538 16.26 -15.53 -26.48
N THR A 539 16.09 -14.26 -26.82
CA THR A 539 16.94 -13.17 -26.33
C THR A 539 16.10 -12.18 -25.53
N ARG A 540 16.61 -11.74 -24.37
CA ARG A 540 15.91 -10.86 -23.41
C ARG A 540 16.89 -9.82 -22.89
N THR A 541 16.55 -8.56 -23.03
CA THR A 541 17.37 -7.43 -22.57
C THR A 541 16.62 -6.69 -21.47
N PHE A 542 16.97 -6.99 -20.23
CA PHE A 542 16.53 -6.29 -19.03
C PHE A 542 17.67 -5.39 -18.55
N ILE A 543 17.39 -4.12 -18.24
CA ILE A 543 18.42 -3.11 -17.97
C ILE A 543 18.18 -2.39 -16.63
N SER A 544 19.24 -1.85 -16.04
CA SER A 544 19.19 -1.19 -14.72
C SER A 544 18.28 0.05 -14.66
N ASP A 545 18.08 0.74 -15.78
CA ASP A 545 17.37 2.03 -15.82
C ASP A 545 15.85 1.89 -16.08
N ALA A 546 15.37 0.66 -16.20
CA ALA A 546 13.95 0.34 -16.35
C ALA A 546 13.25 0.23 -14.99
N THR A 547 11.93 0.44 -14.98
CA THR A 547 11.06 0.18 -13.83
C THR A 547 10.48 -1.22 -13.91
N TYR A 548 10.58 -1.98 -12.81
CA TYR A 548 10.05 -3.34 -12.69
C TYR A 548 8.87 -3.34 -11.73
N ILE A 549 7.69 -3.72 -12.21
CA ILE A 549 6.44 -3.71 -11.46
C ILE A 549 5.96 -5.16 -11.30
N TYR A 550 5.94 -5.67 -10.08
CA TYR A 550 5.38 -6.99 -9.76
C TYR A 550 3.95 -6.81 -9.28
N ASN A 551 3.00 -7.09 -10.16
CA ASN A 551 1.57 -6.78 -10.01
C ASN A 551 0.66 -7.98 -10.29
N GLY A 552 1.15 -9.18 -9.97
CA GLY A 552 0.36 -10.41 -10.07
C GLY A 552 -0.70 -10.55 -8.98
N ALA A 553 -1.43 -11.66 -9.06
CA ALA A 553 -2.45 -12.08 -8.09
C ALA A 553 -2.07 -13.36 -7.31
N TYR A 554 -0.86 -13.88 -7.52
CA TYR A 554 -0.28 -15.04 -6.85
C TYR A 554 1.04 -14.65 -6.19
N ASN A 555 1.60 -15.50 -5.32
CA ASN A 555 2.97 -15.30 -4.88
C ASN A 555 3.91 -15.30 -6.09
N GLN A 556 4.75 -14.28 -6.19
CA GLN A 556 5.71 -14.11 -7.27
C GLN A 556 7.12 -14.25 -6.75
N VAL A 557 8.03 -14.70 -7.60
CA VAL A 557 9.45 -14.45 -7.43
C VAL A 557 9.88 -13.32 -8.37
N THR A 558 10.94 -12.59 -8.04
CA THR A 558 11.46 -11.59 -8.99
C THR A 558 11.97 -12.23 -10.28
N GLY A 559 12.55 -13.42 -10.16
CA GLY A 559 13.13 -14.22 -11.21
C GLY A 559 14.59 -13.82 -11.52
N THR A 560 15.30 -14.72 -12.21
CA THR A 560 16.74 -14.58 -12.51
C THR A 560 17.05 -13.48 -13.53
N GLY A 561 16.05 -12.98 -14.25
CA GLY A 561 16.19 -11.92 -15.23
C GLY A 561 16.21 -10.51 -14.64
N LEU A 562 15.90 -10.34 -13.35
CA LEU A 562 15.98 -9.05 -12.69
C LEU A 562 17.45 -8.60 -12.58
N PRO A 563 17.82 -7.38 -13.03
CA PRO A 563 19.18 -6.87 -12.89
C PRO A 563 19.65 -6.84 -11.43
N LEU A 564 20.95 -7.08 -11.21
CA LEU A 564 21.55 -6.97 -9.87
C LEU A 564 21.51 -5.53 -9.34
N THR A 565 21.44 -4.53 -10.22
CA THR A 565 21.31 -3.11 -9.88
C THR A 565 20.16 -2.50 -10.67
N ILE A 566 19.25 -1.82 -9.97
CA ILE A 566 18.12 -1.10 -10.53
C ILE A 566 18.26 0.37 -10.16
N ASN A 567 18.65 1.19 -11.12
CA ASN A 567 18.85 2.63 -10.96
C ASN A 567 17.52 3.40 -10.93
N ASN A 568 16.44 2.77 -11.41
CA ASN A 568 15.10 3.35 -11.42
C ASN A 568 14.25 2.75 -10.29
N ASN A 569 13.08 2.16 -10.60
CA ASN A 569 12.12 1.73 -9.58
C ASN A 569 11.94 0.21 -9.57
N LEU A 570 11.96 -0.39 -8.38
CA LEU A 570 11.36 -1.68 -8.09
C LEU A 570 10.03 -1.44 -7.38
N ARG A 571 8.91 -1.83 -7.99
CA ARG A 571 7.57 -1.62 -7.46
C ARG A 571 6.88 -2.94 -7.17
N ILE A 572 6.45 -3.09 -5.93
CA ILE A 572 5.69 -4.23 -5.42
C ILE A 572 4.24 -3.80 -5.33
N ALA A 573 3.42 -4.32 -6.22
CA ALA A 573 2.01 -3.99 -6.39
C ALA A 573 1.17 -5.27 -6.54
N ASN A 574 1.58 -6.33 -5.84
CA ASN A 574 0.89 -7.60 -5.89
C ASN A 574 -0.46 -7.48 -5.17
N THR A 575 -1.54 -7.87 -5.83
CA THR A 575 -2.91 -7.72 -5.35
C THR A 575 -3.56 -9.06 -5.02
N GLY A 576 -2.76 -10.13 -4.87
CA GLY A 576 -3.26 -11.44 -4.51
C GLY A 576 -3.98 -11.45 -3.16
N ALA A 577 -4.79 -12.49 -2.94
CA ALA A 577 -5.40 -12.73 -1.64
C ALA A 577 -4.33 -13.05 -0.57
N ALA A 578 -4.70 -12.94 0.71
CA ALA A 578 -3.80 -13.28 1.81
C ALA A 578 -3.20 -14.68 1.63
N GLY A 579 -1.87 -14.79 1.74
CA GLY A 579 -1.11 -16.02 1.49
C GLY A 579 -0.64 -16.21 0.04
N ASN A 580 -1.16 -15.42 -0.89
CA ASN A 580 -0.81 -15.40 -2.31
C ASN A 580 -0.40 -14.00 -2.80
N ASN A 581 0.12 -13.16 -1.90
CA ASN A 581 0.40 -11.76 -2.15
C ASN A 581 1.86 -11.36 -1.86
N THR A 582 2.78 -12.31 -1.83
CA THR A 582 4.21 -12.07 -1.54
C THR A 582 5.05 -12.09 -2.82
N VAL A 583 5.91 -11.09 -2.98
CA VAL A 583 6.96 -11.05 -4.00
C VAL A 583 8.31 -11.35 -3.34
N THR A 584 8.91 -12.48 -3.70
CA THR A 584 10.17 -12.95 -3.11
C THR A 584 11.36 -12.68 -4.04
N LEU A 585 12.40 -12.05 -3.51
CA LEU A 585 13.64 -11.76 -4.22
C LEU A 585 14.36 -13.05 -4.62
N THR A 586 14.69 -13.19 -5.90
CA THR A 586 15.41 -14.35 -6.42
C THR A 586 16.92 -14.22 -6.23
N THR A 587 17.49 -13.06 -6.52
CA THR A 587 18.95 -12.82 -6.43
C THR A 587 19.27 -12.03 -5.17
N ASP A 588 20.10 -12.59 -4.28
CA ASP A 588 20.48 -11.90 -3.04
C ASP A 588 21.37 -10.68 -3.33
N ASN A 589 21.31 -9.67 -2.46
CA ASN A 589 22.08 -8.42 -2.58
C ASN A 589 21.76 -7.59 -3.84
N THR A 590 20.59 -7.79 -4.47
CA THR A 590 20.08 -6.86 -5.48
C THR A 590 20.00 -5.46 -4.89
N THR A 591 20.52 -4.48 -5.63
CA THR A 591 20.57 -3.08 -5.22
C THR A 591 19.54 -2.26 -5.98
N VAL A 592 18.73 -1.48 -5.27
CA VAL A 592 17.69 -0.62 -5.87
C VAL A 592 17.86 0.83 -5.42
N PHE A 593 17.59 1.77 -6.33
CA PHE A 593 17.57 3.19 -6.00
C PHE A 593 16.24 3.59 -5.35
N ARG A 594 15.10 3.08 -5.88
CA ARG A 594 13.78 3.28 -5.27
C ARG A 594 13.03 1.96 -5.14
N LEU A 595 12.62 1.64 -3.91
CA LEU A 595 11.68 0.56 -3.62
C LEU A 595 10.30 1.18 -3.33
N TYR A 596 9.29 0.72 -4.05
CA TYR A 596 7.89 1.09 -3.79
C TYR A 596 7.11 -0.14 -3.29
N LEU A 597 6.58 -0.06 -2.07
CA LEU A 597 5.71 -1.06 -1.46
C LEU A 597 4.24 -0.58 -1.55
N ASN A 598 3.61 -0.79 -2.70
CA ASN A 598 2.24 -0.33 -2.96
C ASN A 598 1.18 -1.30 -2.43
N SER A 599 1.37 -2.61 -2.59
CA SER A 599 0.44 -3.60 -2.07
C SER A 599 1.11 -4.97 -1.94
N GLY A 600 0.54 -5.81 -1.09
CA GLY A 600 1.10 -7.15 -0.80
C GLY A 600 2.35 -7.08 0.07
N TYR A 601 3.11 -8.17 0.05
CA TYR A 601 4.34 -8.32 0.80
C TYR A 601 5.57 -8.39 -0.11
N PHE A 602 6.69 -7.84 0.35
CA PHE A 602 8.01 -8.06 -0.24
C PHE A 602 8.91 -8.85 0.71
N ALA A 603 9.54 -9.91 0.22
CA ALA A 603 10.41 -10.79 1.00
C ALA A 603 11.77 -10.94 0.32
N ALA A 604 12.88 -10.75 1.04
CA ALA A 604 14.20 -11.12 0.51
C ALA A 604 14.42 -12.65 0.49
N GLY A 605 13.59 -13.41 1.20
CA GLY A 605 13.47 -14.87 1.14
C GLY A 605 13.97 -15.60 2.40
N SER A 606 14.82 -14.99 3.21
CA SER A 606 15.24 -15.50 4.53
C SER A 606 15.90 -14.41 5.37
N ALA A 607 16.10 -14.66 6.68
CA ALA A 607 16.64 -13.67 7.62
C ALA A 607 18.07 -13.20 7.31
N THR A 608 18.82 -13.94 6.50
CA THR A 608 20.21 -13.62 6.13
C THR A 608 20.32 -12.93 4.78
N ARG A 609 19.23 -12.87 4.01
CA ARG A 609 19.20 -12.29 2.66
C ARG A 609 18.90 -10.81 2.71
N ASN A 610 19.44 -10.08 1.75
CA ASN A 610 19.42 -8.64 1.70
C ASN A 610 18.81 -8.15 0.38
N LEU A 611 17.95 -7.14 0.49
CA LEU A 611 17.77 -6.15 -0.56
C LEU A 611 18.55 -4.89 -0.17
N ASN A 612 19.43 -4.42 -1.05
CA ASN A 612 20.23 -3.24 -0.82
C ASN A 612 19.52 -2.00 -1.37
N ILE A 613 19.52 -0.91 -0.60
CA ILE A 613 19.12 0.42 -1.05
C ILE A 613 20.40 1.19 -1.35
N ALA A 614 20.51 1.68 -2.57
CA ALA A 614 21.67 2.46 -3.02
C ALA A 614 21.85 3.74 -2.19
N ALA A 615 23.04 4.34 -2.24
CA ALA A 615 23.28 5.64 -1.61
C ALA A 615 22.33 6.71 -2.19
N ASN A 616 21.75 7.52 -1.31
CA ASN A 616 20.66 8.47 -1.56
C ASN A 616 19.37 7.80 -2.08
N GLY A 617 19.20 6.50 -1.85
CA GLY A 617 18.03 5.74 -2.26
C GLY A 617 16.83 5.88 -1.32
N PHE A 618 15.69 5.38 -1.77
CA PHE A 618 14.40 5.59 -1.13
C PHE A 618 13.59 4.30 -0.96
N VAL A 619 12.86 4.20 0.15
CA VAL A 619 11.82 3.19 0.37
C VAL A 619 10.48 3.89 0.59
N TYR A 620 9.50 3.61 -0.25
CA TYR A 620 8.16 4.18 -0.16
C TYR A 620 7.16 3.13 0.34
N GLY A 621 6.45 3.42 1.43
CA GLY A 621 5.29 2.64 1.88
C GLY A 621 4.00 3.28 1.38
N ASN A 622 3.20 2.53 0.63
CA ASN A 622 1.94 3.00 0.04
C ASN A 622 0.86 1.90 0.08
N GLY A 623 0.84 1.09 1.15
CA GLY A 623 -0.12 0.00 1.37
C GLY A 623 0.48 -1.41 1.36
N GLY A 624 1.71 -1.59 0.86
CA GLY A 624 2.47 -2.85 0.93
C GLY A 624 3.51 -2.83 2.06
N ASN A 625 3.94 -4.02 2.51
CA ASN A 625 4.84 -4.21 3.67
C ASN A 625 5.86 -5.33 3.47
N HIS A 626 6.77 -5.53 4.42
CA HIS A 626 7.43 -6.84 4.59
C HIS A 626 6.50 -7.84 5.30
N PRO A 627 6.67 -9.15 5.13
CA PRO A 627 6.14 -10.14 6.05
C PRO A 627 6.67 -9.90 7.49
N ASP A 628 5.86 -10.22 8.50
CA ASP A 628 6.28 -10.16 9.91
C ASP A 628 6.90 -11.50 10.36
N ASP A 629 7.83 -12.01 9.57
CA ASP A 629 8.52 -13.28 9.82
C ASP A 629 9.91 -13.30 9.14
N PRO A 630 10.80 -14.27 9.50
CA PRO A 630 12.15 -14.34 8.99
C PRO A 630 12.29 -14.38 7.45
N SER A 631 11.26 -14.80 6.70
CA SER A 631 11.28 -14.80 5.23
C SER A 631 11.43 -13.40 4.63
N ALA A 632 11.05 -12.36 5.37
CA ALA A 632 11.17 -10.97 4.94
C ALA A 632 12.62 -10.55 4.64
N GLY A 633 13.60 -11.09 5.38
CA GLY A 633 15.00 -10.72 5.32
C GLY A 633 15.28 -9.24 5.65
N ASN A 634 16.37 -8.71 5.10
CA ASN A 634 16.91 -7.40 5.48
C ASN A 634 16.77 -6.36 4.36
N ILE A 635 16.41 -5.13 4.73
CA ILE A 635 16.65 -3.92 3.93
C ILE A 635 17.97 -3.31 4.39
N VAL A 636 18.93 -3.17 3.47
CA VAL A 636 20.27 -2.65 3.79
C VAL A 636 20.52 -1.33 3.07
N PHE A 637 20.57 -0.23 3.80
CA PHE A 637 21.01 1.04 3.24
C PHE A 637 22.54 1.05 3.13
N LEU A 638 23.05 1.15 1.90
CA LEU A 638 24.50 1.16 1.62
C LEU A 638 25.17 2.51 1.93
N GLY A 639 24.39 3.57 2.10
CA GLY A 639 24.84 4.92 2.43
C GLY A 639 23.68 5.75 2.97
N ALA A 640 23.68 7.07 2.72
CA ALA A 640 22.55 7.91 3.08
C ALA A 640 21.26 7.45 2.37
N GLY A 641 20.09 7.67 2.96
CA GLY A 641 18.82 7.29 2.33
C GLY A 641 17.59 7.73 3.13
N GLN A 642 16.41 7.47 2.59
CA GLN A 642 15.16 7.88 3.22
C GLN A 642 14.08 6.80 3.13
N THR A 643 13.18 6.78 4.12
CA THR A 643 11.88 6.12 4.00
C THR A 643 10.77 7.15 4.03
N ASN A 644 9.72 6.90 3.25
CA ASN A 644 8.58 7.79 3.10
C ASN A 644 7.30 6.97 3.19
N GLY A 645 6.47 7.22 4.20
CA GLY A 645 5.08 6.76 4.19
C GLY A 645 4.23 7.61 3.24
N THR A 646 3.01 7.15 2.96
CA THR A 646 1.96 7.97 2.34
C THR A 646 0.75 8.01 3.27
N ALA A 647 -0.27 8.81 2.93
CA ALA A 647 -1.53 8.86 3.68
C ALA A 647 -2.24 7.49 3.78
N THR A 648 -1.96 6.57 2.85
CA THR A 648 -2.55 5.23 2.81
C THR A 648 -1.76 4.18 3.61
N GLY A 649 -0.59 4.53 4.16
CA GLY A 649 0.14 3.67 5.09
C GLY A 649 1.62 4.00 5.22
N ASN A 650 2.19 3.70 6.39
CA ASN A 650 3.63 3.65 6.63
C ASN A 650 4.22 2.30 6.19
N PRO A 651 5.48 2.26 5.73
CA PRO A 651 6.15 0.99 5.46
C PRO A 651 6.48 0.27 6.78
N TYR A 652 6.02 -0.97 6.91
CA TYR A 652 6.46 -1.89 7.96
C TYR A 652 7.64 -2.71 7.42
N LEU A 653 8.81 -2.50 8.02
CA LEU A 653 10.07 -3.10 7.61
C LEU A 653 10.52 -4.09 8.68
N TYR A 654 10.81 -5.33 8.27
CA TYR A 654 11.17 -6.38 9.22
C TYR A 654 12.54 -6.12 9.87
N SER A 655 13.62 -6.26 9.12
CA SER A 655 14.98 -5.95 9.57
C SER A 655 15.61 -4.89 8.68
N VAL A 656 16.14 -3.84 9.28
CA VAL A 656 16.81 -2.73 8.59
C VAL A 656 18.24 -2.62 9.10
N ILE A 657 19.20 -2.58 8.18
CA ILE A 657 20.61 -2.36 8.47
C ILE A 657 21.01 -1.06 7.77
N ILE A 658 21.62 -0.13 8.50
CA ILE A 658 22.06 1.13 7.93
C ILE A 658 23.59 1.24 8.01
N ASN A 659 24.19 1.78 6.94
CA ASN A 659 25.63 2.05 6.80
C ASN A 659 25.88 3.53 6.44
N GLY A 660 24.97 4.42 6.84
CA GLY A 660 24.97 5.85 6.53
C GLY A 660 23.79 6.56 7.20
N GLY A 661 23.57 7.82 6.84
CA GLY A 661 22.47 8.63 7.38
C GLY A 661 21.11 8.24 6.82
N VAL A 662 20.21 7.68 7.64
CA VAL A 662 18.85 7.34 7.21
C VAL A 662 17.83 8.20 7.92
N ASP A 663 16.95 8.79 7.12
CA ASP A 663 15.79 9.53 7.56
C ASP A 663 14.55 8.62 7.43
N PHE A 664 13.96 8.19 8.55
CA PHE A 664 12.78 7.32 8.52
C PHE A 664 11.46 8.07 8.34
N ASN A 665 11.53 9.39 8.10
CA ASN A 665 10.39 10.26 7.84
C ASN A 665 10.75 11.36 6.83
N GLY A 666 11.25 10.98 5.65
CA GLY A 666 11.79 11.93 4.65
C GLY A 666 10.81 12.98 4.14
N ASN A 667 9.52 12.84 4.44
CA ASN A 667 8.51 13.88 4.31
C ASN A 667 7.81 14.11 5.68
N PRO A 668 7.94 15.31 6.29
CA PRO A 668 7.39 15.58 7.62
C PRO A 668 5.86 15.51 7.70
N ASN A 669 5.17 15.51 6.55
CA ASN A 669 3.71 15.36 6.46
C ASN A 669 3.26 13.90 6.31
N THR A 670 4.19 12.94 6.39
CA THR A 670 3.91 11.52 6.20
C THR A 670 4.23 10.72 7.46
N ASN A 671 3.93 9.43 7.42
CA ASN A 671 4.13 8.54 8.54
C ASN A 671 5.52 7.90 8.48
N SER A 672 6.20 7.85 9.62
CA SER A 672 7.51 7.20 9.75
C SER A 672 7.41 5.68 9.59
N ALA A 673 8.48 5.05 9.09
CA ALA A 673 8.54 3.59 9.01
C ALA A 673 8.44 2.92 10.39
N THR A 674 7.91 1.70 10.42
CA THR A 674 7.89 0.84 11.60
C THR A 674 8.91 -0.29 11.44
N ILE A 675 9.72 -0.53 12.47
CA ILE A 675 10.68 -1.64 12.55
C ILE A 675 10.04 -2.80 13.33
N MET A 676 9.94 -3.96 12.71
CA MET A 676 9.26 -5.13 13.29
C MET A 676 10.21 -6.05 14.06
N ASN A 677 11.43 -6.27 13.55
CA ASN A 677 12.43 -7.15 14.17
C ASN A 677 13.67 -6.38 14.64
N LYS A 678 14.40 -5.73 13.73
CA LYS A 678 15.68 -5.10 14.09
C LYS A 678 15.99 -3.84 13.28
N LEU A 679 16.47 -2.79 13.95
CA LEU A 679 17.23 -1.72 13.31
C LEU A 679 18.69 -1.83 13.78
N GLN A 680 19.61 -2.08 12.85
CA GLN A 680 21.04 -2.17 13.15
C GLN A 680 21.81 -0.98 12.57
N LEU A 681 22.58 -0.31 13.42
CA LEU A 681 23.47 0.78 13.08
C LEU A 681 24.90 0.28 13.01
N ASN A 682 25.53 0.38 11.84
CA ASN A 682 26.94 0.07 11.65
C ASN A 682 27.79 1.35 11.74
N SER A 683 29.08 1.26 11.42
CA SER A 683 29.99 2.41 11.39
C SER A 683 29.45 3.55 10.51
N SER A 684 29.70 4.80 10.92
CA SER A 684 29.27 6.02 10.21
C SER A 684 27.75 6.21 10.01
N SER A 685 26.94 5.37 10.66
CA SER A 685 25.48 5.46 10.56
C SER A 685 24.93 6.56 11.47
N PHE A 686 23.81 7.16 11.07
CA PHE A 686 23.01 7.99 11.95
C PHE A 686 21.56 7.97 11.49
N VAL A 687 20.65 8.25 12.41
CA VAL A 687 19.23 8.38 12.13
C VAL A 687 18.87 9.86 12.21
N SER A 688 18.31 10.44 11.14
CA SER A 688 17.92 11.86 11.12
C SER A 688 16.52 12.08 11.71
N ASP A 689 15.59 11.20 11.36
CA ASP A 689 14.26 11.08 11.95
C ASP A 689 14.01 9.63 12.33
N ALA A 690 13.47 9.41 13.52
CA ALA A 690 13.40 8.09 14.13
C ALA A 690 12.28 7.22 13.53
N PRO A 691 12.39 5.89 13.54
CA PRO A 691 11.26 5.04 13.21
C PRO A 691 10.35 4.80 14.43
N TYR A 692 9.23 4.14 14.19
CA TYR A 692 8.49 3.41 15.23
C TYR A 692 9.10 2.03 15.44
N TYR A 693 8.97 1.51 16.65
CA TYR A 693 9.44 0.17 17.03
C TYR A 693 8.24 -0.69 17.44
N GLN A 694 8.08 -1.85 16.81
CA GLN A 694 7.08 -2.84 17.21
C GLN A 694 7.49 -3.51 18.53
N SER A 695 6.50 -4.05 19.27
CA SER A 695 6.76 -4.87 20.44
C SER A 695 7.69 -6.05 20.09
N GLY A 696 8.73 -6.28 20.88
CA GLY A 696 9.74 -7.31 20.63
C GLY A 696 10.87 -6.93 19.65
N SER A 697 10.78 -5.78 18.97
CA SER A 697 11.85 -5.33 18.07
C SER A 697 13.11 -4.88 18.84
N THR A 698 14.26 -4.89 18.16
CA THR A 698 15.55 -4.53 18.77
C THR A 698 16.28 -3.43 18.01
N LEU A 699 16.68 -2.36 18.71
CA LEU A 699 17.66 -1.41 18.23
C LEU A 699 19.08 -1.93 18.55
N VAL A 700 19.91 -2.11 17.53
CA VAL A 700 21.25 -2.69 17.65
C VAL A 700 22.31 -1.67 17.25
N TYR A 701 23.21 -1.35 18.17
CA TYR A 701 24.42 -0.57 17.90
C TYR A 701 25.60 -1.52 17.67
N ASN A 702 26.15 -1.54 16.45
CA ASN A 702 27.20 -2.45 15.99
C ASN A 702 28.26 -1.70 15.17
N THR A 703 28.85 -0.67 15.77
CA THR A 703 29.60 0.38 15.06
C THR A 703 31.12 0.18 15.09
N GLY A 704 31.64 -0.69 15.97
CA GLY A 704 33.09 -0.94 16.08
C GLY A 704 33.88 0.08 16.90
N GLY A 705 33.26 1.14 17.42
CA GLY A 705 33.98 2.20 18.14
C GLY A 705 33.07 3.21 18.84
N PRO A 706 33.55 4.44 19.12
CA PRO A 706 32.75 5.50 19.70
C PRO A 706 31.56 5.86 18.81
N PHE A 707 30.37 5.91 19.41
CA PHE A 707 29.14 6.26 18.73
C PHE A 707 28.33 7.25 19.57
N SER A 708 27.87 8.32 18.92
CA SER A 708 27.03 9.34 19.55
C SER A 708 25.59 9.05 19.20
N ARG A 709 24.74 8.82 20.21
CA ARG A 709 23.30 8.65 20.03
C ARG A 709 22.71 9.85 19.28
N ASN A 710 21.81 9.60 18.32
CA ASN A 710 21.02 10.65 17.67
C ASN A 710 19.54 10.56 18.06
N VAL A 711 18.60 10.47 17.12
CA VAL A 711 17.15 10.41 17.42
C VAL A 711 16.59 8.98 17.43
N GLU A 712 17.36 7.99 16.99
CA GLU A 712 16.97 6.57 16.98
C GLU A 712 16.50 6.06 18.35
N TRP A 713 16.99 6.67 19.42
CA TRP A 713 16.56 6.44 20.78
C TRP A 713 16.42 7.78 21.50
N GLY A 714 15.29 8.47 21.33
CA GLY A 714 15.11 9.85 21.78
C GLY A 714 13.83 10.15 22.56
N SER A 715 12.89 9.20 22.64
CA SER A 715 11.59 9.38 23.29
C SER A 715 11.35 8.34 24.39
N ALA A 716 10.42 8.65 25.31
CA ALA A 716 9.90 7.71 26.31
C ALA A 716 8.58 7.02 25.88
N SER A 717 8.06 7.36 24.68
CA SER A 717 6.91 6.71 24.04
C SER A 717 6.88 7.02 22.53
N ASN A 718 6.14 6.26 21.71
CA ASN A 718 5.96 6.51 20.27
C ASN A 718 7.26 6.39 19.42
N GLN A 719 7.49 7.33 18.49
CA GLN A 719 8.62 7.36 17.57
C GLN A 719 9.94 7.54 18.34
N GLY A 720 10.97 6.76 18.01
CA GLY A 720 12.26 6.80 18.73
C GLY A 720 12.22 6.23 20.16
N TYR A 721 11.20 5.42 20.49
CA TYR A 721 11.12 4.62 21.72
C TYR A 721 11.33 3.13 21.41
N PRO A 722 12.57 2.61 21.51
CA PRO A 722 12.87 1.22 21.17
C PRO A 722 12.28 0.24 22.19
N HIS A 723 11.94 -0.97 21.72
CA HIS A 723 11.50 -2.04 22.62
C HIS A 723 12.71 -2.66 23.34
N HIS A 724 13.58 -3.38 22.61
CA HIS A 724 14.88 -3.83 23.12
C HIS A 724 16.01 -2.96 22.58
N VAL A 725 17.10 -2.85 23.34
CA VAL A 725 18.35 -2.23 22.88
C VAL A 725 19.51 -3.19 23.10
N THR A 726 20.36 -3.34 22.09
CA THR A 726 21.60 -4.11 22.17
C THR A 726 22.78 -3.25 21.73
N VAL A 727 23.83 -3.20 22.54
CA VAL A 727 25.10 -2.54 22.22
C VAL A 727 26.19 -3.61 22.15
N GLN A 728 26.81 -3.78 20.99
CA GLN A 728 27.72 -4.90 20.72
C GLN A 728 28.85 -4.51 19.75
N GLY A 729 29.69 -5.47 19.38
CA GLY A 729 30.70 -5.32 18.32
C GLY A 729 31.76 -4.28 18.62
N GLY A 730 32.13 -4.05 19.87
CA GLY A 730 33.10 -3.01 20.29
C GLY A 730 32.51 -1.60 20.36
N THR A 731 31.19 -1.43 20.24
CA THR A 731 30.56 -0.11 20.26
C THR A 731 30.66 0.54 21.64
N THR A 732 31.11 1.79 21.67
CA THR A 732 31.02 2.68 22.84
C THR A 732 29.96 3.75 22.59
N LEU A 733 28.74 3.51 23.09
CA LEU A 733 27.59 4.38 22.92
C LEU A 733 27.56 5.48 23.98
N ASN A 734 27.60 6.73 23.54
CA ASN A 734 27.37 7.92 24.37
C ASN A 734 25.91 8.37 24.22
N LEU A 735 25.16 8.38 25.33
CA LEU A 735 23.73 8.71 25.33
C LEU A 735 23.43 10.22 25.39
N ASN A 736 24.39 11.08 25.73
CA ASN A 736 24.14 12.50 25.98
C ASN A 736 24.89 13.40 24.98
N THR A 737 24.55 13.27 23.70
CA THR A 737 25.24 13.93 22.57
C THR A 737 24.35 14.89 21.78
N ASN A 738 23.06 14.60 21.64
CA ASN A 738 22.10 15.53 21.03
C ASN A 738 21.15 16.07 22.10
N PRO A 739 20.99 17.41 22.25
CA PRO A 739 20.03 18.01 23.19
C PRO A 739 18.61 17.71 22.74
N ILE A 740 18.15 16.50 23.02
CA ILE A 740 16.74 16.17 22.98
C ILE A 740 16.21 16.56 24.35
N THR A 741 15.05 17.20 24.38
CA THR A 741 14.19 17.23 25.56
C THR A 741 13.43 15.90 25.67
N PRO A 742 13.95 14.88 26.40
CA PRO A 742 13.05 14.00 27.10
C PRO A 742 13.24 14.18 28.60
N ALA A 743 12.15 14.01 29.33
CA ALA A 743 12.20 13.98 30.79
C ALA A 743 13.01 12.77 31.31
N THR A 744 13.24 11.71 30.51
CA THR A 744 13.96 10.44 30.82
C THR A 744 14.23 9.68 29.50
N LEU A 745 15.38 8.99 29.34
CA LEU A 745 15.62 8.07 28.21
C LEU A 745 15.12 6.68 28.58
N ALA A 746 14.16 6.12 27.85
CA ALA A 746 13.52 4.86 28.21
C ALA A 746 13.54 3.82 27.07
N LEU A 747 13.43 2.54 27.43
CA LEU A 747 13.10 1.44 26.53
C LEU A 747 12.07 0.50 27.17
N ALA A 748 11.25 -0.16 26.35
CA ALA A 748 10.12 -0.96 26.84
C ALA A 748 10.52 -2.34 27.39
N GLY A 749 11.63 -2.90 26.92
CA GLY A 749 12.13 -4.22 27.28
C GLY A 749 13.59 -4.18 27.70
N ASP A 750 14.33 -5.23 27.33
CA ASP A 750 15.71 -5.45 27.78
C ASP A 750 16.76 -4.51 27.16
N LEU A 751 17.74 -4.14 27.98
CA LEU A 751 19.00 -3.53 27.57
C LEU A 751 20.13 -4.57 27.68
N ARG A 752 20.73 -4.94 26.54
CA ARG A 752 21.88 -5.86 26.47
C ARG A 752 23.14 -5.09 26.07
N ILE A 753 24.17 -5.17 26.88
CA ILE A 753 25.46 -4.51 26.65
C ILE A 753 26.52 -5.61 26.55
N GLY A 754 26.90 -5.95 25.33
CA GLY A 754 27.76 -7.08 25.02
C GLY A 754 27.01 -8.41 24.91
N ASN A 755 27.45 -9.24 23.96
CA ASN A 755 26.94 -10.58 23.73
C ASN A 755 27.97 -11.39 22.90
N SER A 756 27.54 -12.50 22.30
CA SER A 756 28.35 -13.32 21.40
C SER A 756 28.92 -12.58 20.17
N ASN A 757 28.34 -11.43 19.78
CA ASN A 757 28.84 -10.58 18.70
C ASN A 757 29.89 -9.56 19.14
N GLY A 758 30.33 -9.59 20.40
CA GLY A 758 31.40 -8.74 20.91
C GLY A 758 30.96 -7.84 22.07
N THR A 759 31.91 -7.05 22.57
CA THR A 759 31.71 -6.14 23.70
C THR A 759 30.78 -4.97 23.36
N GLY A 760 30.16 -4.39 24.38
CA GLY A 760 29.45 -3.13 24.28
C GLY A 760 29.78 -2.22 25.46
N THR A 761 29.79 -0.91 25.25
CA THR A 761 29.92 0.07 26.34
C THR A 761 28.83 1.12 26.20
N VAL A 762 28.13 1.43 27.29
CA VAL A 762 27.14 2.51 27.36
C VAL A 762 27.61 3.53 28.39
N ILE A 763 27.68 4.79 27.98
CA ILE A 763 28.10 5.91 28.82
C ILE A 763 27.00 6.98 28.79
N LEU A 764 26.47 7.34 29.95
CA LEU A 764 25.49 8.42 30.08
C LEU A 764 26.14 9.83 29.95
N ASN A 765 27.46 9.89 29.73
CA ASN A 765 28.31 11.09 29.76
C ASN A 765 28.26 11.86 31.11
N ASN A 766 29.22 12.75 31.35
CA ASN A 766 29.40 13.42 32.65
C ASN A 766 28.29 14.40 33.05
N ASN A 767 27.38 14.75 32.12
CA ASN A 767 26.38 15.82 32.31
C ASN A 767 24.93 15.39 32.05
N MET A 768 24.62 14.10 31.96
CA MET A 768 23.23 13.66 31.84
C MET A 768 22.53 13.79 33.18
N ILE A 769 21.49 14.63 33.23
CA ILE A 769 20.73 14.96 34.45
C ILE A 769 19.40 14.21 34.55
N LYS A 770 19.12 13.30 33.60
CA LYS A 770 17.89 12.49 33.55
C LYS A 770 18.24 11.02 33.61
N ALA A 771 17.34 10.23 34.19
CA ALA A 771 17.59 8.81 34.37
C ALA A 771 17.56 8.04 33.04
N LEU A 772 18.27 6.92 33.01
CA LEU A 772 18.06 5.84 32.05
C LEU A 772 17.02 4.87 32.62
N GLU A 773 15.94 4.62 31.89
CA GLU A 773 14.82 3.76 32.29
C GLU A 773 14.76 2.49 31.45
N VAL A 774 14.93 1.34 32.10
CA VAL A 774 14.92 0.00 31.51
C VAL A 774 13.71 -0.75 32.04
N ASN A 775 12.67 -0.90 31.23
CA ASN A 775 11.44 -1.56 31.68
C ASN A 775 11.53 -3.10 31.66
N GLY A 776 12.51 -3.66 30.96
CA GLY A 776 12.87 -5.09 31.03
C GLY A 776 14.13 -5.35 31.86
N ASP A 777 14.87 -6.36 31.45
CA ASP A 777 16.12 -6.77 32.12
C ASP A 777 17.33 -5.96 31.64
N LEU A 778 18.31 -5.77 32.52
CA LEU A 778 19.63 -5.24 32.19
C LEU A 778 20.68 -6.35 32.20
N TYR A 779 21.35 -6.53 31.07
CA TYR A 779 22.49 -7.45 30.91
C TYR A 779 23.75 -6.66 30.57
N ILE A 780 24.80 -6.81 31.37
CA ILE A 780 26.14 -6.28 31.11
C ILE A 780 27.08 -7.47 30.96
N GLY A 781 27.48 -7.75 29.72
CA GLY A 781 28.15 -8.97 29.29
C GLY A 781 27.18 -10.14 29.04
N SER A 782 27.75 -11.27 28.62
CA SER A 782 27.09 -12.57 28.47
C SER A 782 28.01 -13.70 28.95
N ALA A 783 27.55 -14.95 28.81
CA ALA A 783 28.40 -16.12 29.05
C ALA A 783 29.55 -16.24 28.04
N ASP A 784 29.49 -15.50 26.93
CA ASP A 784 30.48 -15.53 25.86
C ASP A 784 31.66 -14.63 26.19
N ALA A 785 32.88 -15.17 26.09
CA ALA A 785 34.12 -14.42 26.32
C ALA A 785 34.28 -13.22 25.35
N ALA A 786 33.60 -13.24 24.19
CA ALA A 786 33.56 -12.12 23.26
C ALA A 786 32.96 -10.84 23.88
N SER A 787 32.15 -10.97 24.93
CA SER A 787 31.54 -9.86 25.66
C SER A 787 32.41 -9.33 26.82
N ASN A 788 33.56 -9.95 27.12
CA ASN A 788 34.44 -9.53 28.21
C ASN A 788 34.92 -8.09 28.01
N GLY A 789 34.75 -7.24 29.02
CA GLY A 789 35.02 -5.80 28.96
C GLY A 789 33.78 -4.95 28.70
N SER A 790 32.59 -5.55 28.59
CA SER A 790 31.35 -4.79 28.44
C SER A 790 31.06 -3.94 29.67
N ALA A 791 30.54 -2.73 29.47
CA ALA A 791 30.42 -1.76 30.55
C ALA A 791 29.20 -0.85 30.46
N LEU A 792 28.61 -0.53 31.63
CA LEU A 792 27.66 0.56 31.80
C LEU A 792 28.23 1.57 32.79
N THR A 793 28.35 2.83 32.35
CA THR A 793 28.82 3.95 33.18
C THR A 793 27.72 5.01 33.29
N LEU A 794 27.20 5.21 34.50
CA LEU A 794 26.20 6.23 34.81
C LEU A 794 26.80 7.64 34.78
N SER A 795 25.96 8.68 34.86
CA SER A 795 26.45 10.05 34.78
C SER A 795 27.19 10.49 36.04
N THR A 796 28.14 11.41 35.92
CA THR A 796 28.69 12.14 37.08
C THR A 796 27.77 13.26 37.57
N SER A 797 26.73 13.62 36.81
CA SER A 797 25.76 14.67 37.17
C SER A 797 24.54 14.12 37.88
N SER A 798 24.00 14.91 38.81
CA SER A 798 22.81 14.51 39.57
C SER A 798 21.59 14.32 38.69
N GLY A 799 20.85 13.23 38.92
CA GLY A 799 19.67 12.84 38.13
C GLY A 799 19.96 11.85 37.00
N GLY A 800 21.24 11.67 36.61
CA GLY A 800 21.70 10.62 35.68
C GLY A 800 21.72 9.21 36.29
N ASP A 801 20.63 8.86 36.97
CA ASP A 801 20.41 7.62 37.69
C ASP A 801 19.97 6.47 36.76
N LEU A 802 19.95 5.24 37.27
CA LEU A 802 19.40 4.07 36.59
C LEU A 802 18.04 3.69 37.21
N ARG A 803 16.99 3.57 36.41
CA ARG A 803 15.69 3.01 36.80
C ARG A 803 15.47 1.68 36.10
N LEU A 804 15.31 0.62 36.87
CA LEU A 804 15.22 -0.75 36.36
C LEU A 804 13.95 -1.43 36.90
N TYR A 805 13.16 -2.01 36.01
CA TYR A 805 11.94 -2.75 36.35
C TYR A 805 12.11 -4.27 36.29
N GLY A 806 13.14 -4.76 35.57
CA GLY A 806 13.51 -6.18 35.50
C GLY A 806 14.75 -6.54 36.32
N ASN A 807 15.41 -7.63 35.91
CA ASN A 807 16.60 -8.19 36.55
C ASN A 807 17.85 -7.37 36.23
N PHE A 808 18.78 -7.31 37.19
CA PHE A 808 20.13 -6.79 36.99
C PHE A 808 21.10 -7.98 36.85
N SER A 809 21.81 -8.08 35.73
CA SER A 809 22.82 -9.11 35.51
C SER A 809 24.11 -8.52 34.99
N ARG A 810 25.21 -8.65 35.77
CA ARG A 810 26.55 -8.27 35.34
C ARG A 810 27.45 -9.51 35.30
N TYR A 811 27.83 -9.94 34.11
CA TYR A 811 28.70 -11.10 33.93
C TYR A 811 30.14 -10.80 34.39
N ASN A 812 30.87 -11.86 34.71
CA ASN A 812 32.30 -11.77 35.01
C ASN A 812 33.07 -11.00 33.92
N ASN A 813 34.10 -10.25 34.31
CA ASN A 813 34.87 -9.34 33.44
C ASN A 813 34.05 -8.25 32.74
N SER A 814 32.85 -7.93 33.24
CA SER A 814 32.05 -6.78 32.81
C SER A 814 31.90 -5.77 33.93
N PHE A 815 31.64 -4.50 33.61
CA PHE A 815 31.78 -3.39 34.57
C PHE A 815 30.48 -2.57 34.71
N PHE A 816 30.11 -2.27 35.94
CA PHE A 816 29.06 -1.30 36.25
C PHE A 816 29.65 -0.17 37.11
N THR A 817 29.71 1.02 36.55
CA THR A 817 30.25 2.22 37.22
C THR A 817 29.11 3.18 37.49
N ASP A 818 28.71 3.30 38.75
CA ASP A 818 27.53 4.09 39.13
C ASP A 818 27.79 5.59 39.34
N ASN A 819 29.06 6.03 39.43
CA ASN A 819 29.44 7.42 39.68
C ASN A 819 28.68 8.07 40.86
N SER A 820 28.47 7.31 41.95
CA SER A 820 27.69 7.77 43.10
C SER A 820 26.25 8.21 42.74
N ARG A 821 25.66 7.61 41.69
CA ARG A 821 24.25 7.77 41.31
C ARG A 821 23.39 6.66 41.87
N ALA A 822 22.08 6.86 41.83
CA ALA A 822 21.13 5.90 42.34
C ALA A 822 20.76 4.84 41.29
N THR A 823 20.66 3.59 41.75
CA THR A 823 20.01 2.50 41.03
C THR A 823 18.68 2.20 41.70
N TYR A 824 17.59 2.41 40.96
CA TYR A 824 16.23 2.14 41.40
C TYR A 824 15.75 0.78 40.89
N PHE A 825 15.26 -0.04 41.82
CA PHE A 825 14.55 -1.28 41.53
C PHE A 825 13.04 -1.04 41.71
N LEU A 826 12.34 -1.01 40.58
CA LEU A 826 10.94 -0.58 40.44
C LEU A 826 10.06 -1.74 39.96
N GLY A 827 8.79 -1.41 39.65
CA GLY A 827 7.82 -2.32 39.05
C GLY A 827 7.08 -3.23 40.03
N SER A 828 6.15 -4.02 39.49
CA SER A 828 5.33 -4.98 40.24
C SER A 828 5.93 -6.38 40.29
N ALA A 829 6.92 -6.66 39.44
CA ALA A 829 7.52 -7.98 39.32
C ALA A 829 8.66 -8.18 40.33
N ASN A 830 8.83 -9.44 40.71
CA ASN A 830 10.02 -9.92 41.39
C ASN A 830 11.22 -9.74 40.46
N THR A 831 12.33 -9.29 41.02
CA THR A 831 13.57 -9.02 40.28
C THR A 831 14.74 -9.65 40.99
N SER A 832 15.81 -9.92 40.25
CA SER A 832 17.03 -10.50 40.79
C SER A 832 18.26 -9.67 40.48
N ILE A 833 19.27 -9.78 41.33
CA ILE A 833 20.60 -9.23 41.11
C ILE A 833 21.56 -10.40 40.97
N ASN A 834 22.22 -10.47 39.82
CA ASN A 834 23.04 -11.59 39.42
C ASN A 834 24.43 -11.11 39.02
N THR A 835 25.46 -11.85 39.44
CA THR A 835 26.81 -11.78 38.86
C THR A 835 27.23 -13.13 38.29
N PRO A 836 26.66 -13.56 37.14
CA PRO A 836 26.92 -14.88 36.61
C PRO A 836 28.41 -15.08 36.28
N ASN A 837 28.88 -16.32 36.46
CA ASN A 837 30.27 -16.73 36.21
C ASN A 837 31.33 -16.02 37.08
N GLU A 838 30.93 -15.35 38.16
CA GLU A 838 31.84 -14.84 39.19
C GLU A 838 31.94 -15.79 40.38
N THR A 839 33.14 -15.86 40.96
CA THR A 839 33.39 -16.65 42.17
C THR A 839 32.74 -15.95 43.37
N ILE A 840 31.68 -16.55 43.90
CA ILE A 840 30.99 -16.04 45.09
C ILE A 840 31.76 -16.46 46.35
N THR A 841 32.28 -15.48 47.08
CA THR A 841 32.83 -15.67 48.43
C THR A 841 31.86 -15.06 49.46
N PRO A 842 31.32 -15.84 50.42
CA PRO A 842 30.38 -15.32 51.42
C PRO A 842 30.87 -14.04 52.11
N GLY A 843 30.08 -12.98 51.99
CA GLY A 843 30.34 -11.70 52.63
C GLY A 843 31.38 -10.80 51.94
N VAL A 844 31.87 -11.17 50.76
CA VAL A 844 32.64 -10.31 49.86
C VAL A 844 31.73 -9.91 48.68
N PRO A 845 31.29 -8.64 48.60
CA PRO A 845 30.44 -8.19 47.50
C PRO A 845 31.07 -8.37 46.13
N THR A 846 30.30 -8.95 45.21
CA THR A 846 30.65 -9.04 43.77
C THR A 846 29.97 -7.94 42.96
N GLN A 847 28.90 -7.33 43.48
CA GLN A 847 28.29 -6.12 42.91
C GLN A 847 28.21 -5.02 43.97
N TYR A 848 28.59 -3.79 43.60
CA TYR A 848 28.47 -2.62 44.46
C TYR A 848 27.42 -1.64 43.92
N PHE A 849 26.69 -1.00 44.83
CA PHE A 849 25.84 0.15 44.54
C PHE A 849 26.11 1.26 45.56
N SER A 850 26.34 2.47 45.09
CA SER A 850 26.50 3.66 45.92
C SER A 850 25.18 4.03 46.58
N TYR A 851 24.14 4.21 45.77
CA TYR A 851 22.80 4.45 46.24
C TYR A 851 21.86 3.37 45.70
N PHE A 852 21.41 2.49 46.57
CA PHE A 852 20.39 1.50 46.23
C PHE A 852 19.02 2.03 46.63
N ARG A 853 18.05 2.00 45.73
CA ARG A 853 16.68 2.47 45.97
C ARG A 853 15.71 1.37 45.57
N MET A 854 14.85 0.93 46.50
CA MET A 854 13.79 -0.02 46.19
C MET A 854 12.43 0.61 46.46
N SER A 855 11.58 0.57 45.44
CA SER A 855 10.22 1.09 45.47
C SER A 855 9.34 0.26 44.55
N LYS A 856 9.02 -0.96 44.97
CA LYS A 856 8.13 -1.86 44.24
C LYS A 856 6.69 -1.35 44.28
N SER A 857 5.95 -1.49 43.18
CA SER A 857 4.53 -1.08 43.15
C SER A 857 3.61 -2.08 43.87
N VAL A 858 4.13 -3.26 44.22
CA VAL A 858 3.47 -4.29 45.03
C VAL A 858 4.39 -4.62 46.21
N THR A 859 3.87 -4.60 47.44
CA THR A 859 4.66 -4.81 48.67
C THR A 859 5.19 -6.24 48.82
N THR A 860 4.57 -7.21 48.14
CA THR A 860 5.03 -8.61 48.10
C THR A 860 6.09 -8.88 47.05
N ALA A 861 6.34 -7.92 46.15
CA ALA A 861 7.39 -8.07 45.16
C ALA A 861 8.77 -7.96 45.82
N ASP A 862 9.71 -8.78 45.37
CA ASP A 862 11.01 -8.90 45.97
C ASP A 862 12.17 -8.55 45.03
N VAL A 863 13.31 -8.22 45.64
CA VAL A 863 14.63 -8.18 45.02
C VAL A 863 15.43 -9.33 45.60
N THR A 864 15.56 -10.42 44.85
CA THR A 864 16.37 -11.59 45.26
C THR A 864 17.83 -11.37 44.91
N LEU A 865 18.70 -11.57 45.90
CA LEU A 865 20.16 -11.53 45.69
C LEU A 865 20.65 -12.93 45.31
N ASN A 866 21.12 -13.07 44.07
CA ASN A 866 21.81 -14.27 43.59
C ASN A 866 23.34 -14.13 43.65
N CYS A 867 23.81 -13.01 44.22
CA CYS A 867 25.20 -12.76 44.53
C CYS A 867 25.33 -11.83 45.76
N PRO A 868 26.52 -11.75 46.39
CA PRO A 868 26.81 -10.74 47.40
C PRO A 868 26.72 -9.31 46.86
N VAL A 869 25.92 -8.46 47.50
CA VAL A 869 25.74 -7.04 47.10
C VAL A 869 26.25 -6.11 48.19
N GLY A 870 27.08 -5.15 47.80
CA GLY A 870 27.70 -4.16 48.66
C GLY A 870 27.08 -2.77 48.49
N ILE A 871 26.77 -2.09 49.59
CA ILE A 871 26.28 -0.70 49.59
C ILE A 871 27.38 0.21 50.11
N THR A 872 27.77 1.24 49.36
CA THR A 872 28.85 2.15 49.77
C THR A 872 28.34 3.44 50.42
N ASN A 873 27.17 3.98 50.03
CA ASN A 873 26.62 5.21 50.62
C ASN A 873 25.28 5.01 51.35
N GLU A 874 24.19 4.71 50.64
CA GLU A 874 22.87 4.60 51.28
C GLU A 874 21.96 3.59 50.58
N ILE A 875 21.26 2.77 51.37
CA ILE A 875 20.12 1.98 50.92
C ILE A 875 18.80 2.65 51.35
N THR A 876 17.88 2.87 50.41
CA THR A 876 16.52 3.33 50.70
C THR A 876 15.50 2.24 50.40
N LEU A 877 14.73 1.87 51.42
CA LEU A 877 13.70 0.82 51.40
C LEU A 877 12.31 1.47 51.49
N THR A 878 11.61 1.56 50.37
CA THR A 878 10.28 2.21 50.30
C THR A 878 9.13 1.19 50.32
N SER A 879 9.23 0.16 49.48
CA SER A 879 8.25 -0.91 49.34
C SER A 879 8.86 -2.14 48.68
N GLY A 880 8.43 -3.33 49.08
CA GLY A 880 8.96 -4.63 48.64
C GLY A 880 10.03 -5.17 49.58
N THR A 881 10.45 -6.42 49.41
CA THR A 881 11.46 -7.07 50.28
C THR A 881 12.76 -7.38 49.55
N ILE A 882 13.90 -7.36 50.24
CA ILE A 882 15.16 -7.90 49.71
C ILE A 882 15.37 -9.30 50.27
N THR A 883 15.56 -10.30 49.42
CA THR A 883 15.85 -11.68 49.85
C THR A 883 17.35 -11.93 49.76
N SER A 884 17.99 -12.23 50.90
CA SER A 884 19.43 -12.52 51.00
C SER A 884 19.69 -13.87 51.67
N THR A 885 20.89 -14.41 51.49
CA THR A 885 21.35 -15.64 52.16
C THR A 885 22.77 -15.46 52.69
N ASN A 886 23.28 -16.43 53.46
CA ASN A 886 24.68 -16.38 53.92
C ASN A 886 25.68 -16.39 52.75
N THR A 887 25.31 -17.01 51.62
CA THR A 887 26.12 -17.01 50.40
C THR A 887 25.96 -15.73 49.61
N ASN A 888 24.71 -15.25 49.44
CA ASN A 888 24.37 -14.05 48.68
C ASN A 888 23.95 -12.92 49.64
N LEU A 889 24.96 -12.38 50.32
CA LEU A 889 24.78 -11.50 51.46
C LEU A 889 24.61 -10.04 51.03
N LEU A 890 23.69 -9.31 51.67
CA LEU A 890 23.65 -7.85 51.59
C LEU A 890 24.66 -7.26 52.58
N VAL A 891 25.62 -6.47 52.11
CA VAL A 891 26.72 -5.92 52.90
C VAL A 891 26.70 -4.39 52.85
N MET A 892 26.57 -3.77 54.01
CA MET A 892 26.65 -2.33 54.22
C MET A 892 28.10 -1.98 54.56
N ASN A 893 28.82 -1.29 53.67
CA ASN A 893 30.23 -0.91 53.88
C ASN A 893 30.38 0.19 54.95
N ALA A 894 31.62 0.43 55.39
CA ALA A 894 31.93 1.48 56.36
C ALA A 894 31.41 2.84 55.89
N GLY A 895 30.71 3.56 56.79
CA GLY A 895 30.08 4.85 56.48
C GLY A 895 28.72 4.78 55.78
N SER A 896 28.30 3.62 55.27
CA SER A 896 26.99 3.49 54.62
C SER A 896 25.81 3.56 55.61
N THR A 897 24.66 4.02 55.12
CA THR A 897 23.45 4.28 55.89
C THR A 897 22.23 3.55 55.34
N VAL A 898 21.19 3.39 56.17
CA VAL A 898 19.90 2.81 55.80
C VAL A 898 18.78 3.79 56.09
N VAL A 899 17.90 3.95 55.12
CA VAL A 899 16.68 4.75 55.23
C VAL A 899 15.49 3.86 54.89
N GLY A 900 14.54 3.73 55.81
CA GLY A 900 13.23 3.21 55.49
C GLY A 900 12.26 4.33 55.15
N MET A 901 11.24 4.03 54.36
CA MET A 901 10.05 4.86 54.24
C MET A 901 8.83 4.08 54.73
N ASN A 902 7.99 4.74 55.52
CA ASN A 902 6.70 4.21 55.95
C ASN A 902 5.62 5.23 55.57
N TYR A 903 4.76 4.89 54.60
CA TYR A 903 3.75 5.78 54.02
C TYR A 903 4.28 7.20 53.71
N GLY A 904 5.46 7.28 53.09
CA GLY A 904 6.11 8.55 52.71
C GLY A 904 6.89 9.26 53.82
N THR A 905 6.87 8.74 55.06
CA THR A 905 7.67 9.28 56.18
C THR A 905 8.99 8.52 56.31
N ARG A 906 10.11 9.25 56.45
CA ARG A 906 11.42 8.62 56.71
C ARG A 906 11.41 7.95 58.08
N VAL A 907 11.81 6.68 58.12
CA VAL A 907 11.96 5.87 59.34
C VAL A 907 13.35 5.23 59.38
N SER A 908 13.90 5.09 60.58
CA SER A 908 15.18 4.43 60.77
C SER A 908 15.01 2.92 60.61
N GLY A 909 15.80 2.31 59.71
CA GLY A 909 15.90 0.85 59.61
C GLY A 909 14.72 0.13 58.96
N GLY A 910 14.04 0.69 57.95
CA GLY A 910 13.01 -0.02 57.17
C GLY A 910 11.57 0.13 57.71
N SER A 911 10.62 -0.61 57.13
CA SER A 911 9.22 -0.66 57.56
C SER A 911 8.60 -2.03 57.30
N ASP A 912 7.40 -2.29 57.82
CA ASP A 912 6.66 -3.53 57.47
C ASP A 912 6.33 -3.65 55.97
N ASN A 913 6.41 -2.54 55.22
CA ASN A 913 6.25 -2.56 53.76
C ASN A 913 7.59 -2.83 53.04
N SER A 914 8.73 -2.68 53.74
CA SER A 914 10.04 -2.86 53.15
C SER A 914 11.18 -3.18 54.12
N PHE A 915 11.74 -4.39 54.00
CA PHE A 915 12.78 -4.94 54.87
C PHE A 915 13.62 -6.00 54.14
N VAL A 916 14.69 -6.44 54.78
CA VAL A 916 15.57 -7.54 54.34
C VAL A 916 15.11 -8.85 54.95
N ASN A 917 14.67 -9.78 54.09
CA ASN A 917 14.35 -11.17 54.41
C ASN A 917 15.59 -12.04 54.26
N GLY A 918 16.36 -12.17 55.33
CA GLY A 918 17.61 -12.93 55.35
C GLY A 918 18.71 -12.21 56.13
N PRO A 919 19.93 -12.78 56.15
CA PRO A 919 21.06 -12.16 56.82
C PRO A 919 21.54 -10.91 56.07
N MET A 920 21.97 -9.90 56.81
CA MET A 920 22.66 -8.73 56.28
C MET A 920 23.83 -8.35 57.18
N ARG A 921 24.89 -7.80 56.59
CA ARG A 921 26.12 -7.42 57.30
C ARG A 921 26.32 -5.91 57.30
N LYS A 922 26.82 -5.38 58.40
CA LYS A 922 27.34 -4.01 58.52
C LYS A 922 28.82 -4.06 58.87
N ILE A 923 29.63 -3.35 58.10
CA ILE A 923 31.05 -3.10 58.35
C ILE A 923 31.20 -1.65 58.83
N GLY A 924 32.04 -1.39 59.83
CA GLY A 924 32.46 -0.04 60.22
C GLY A 924 32.06 0.39 61.63
N ASN A 925 32.58 1.55 62.03
CA ASN A 925 32.49 2.16 63.37
C ASN A 925 31.32 3.15 63.54
N THR A 926 30.24 2.97 62.78
CA THR A 926 29.03 3.79 62.90
C THR A 926 27.91 2.96 63.51
N ALA A 927 27.09 3.59 64.36
CA ALA A 927 25.88 2.96 64.87
C ALA A 927 24.98 2.58 63.69
N PHE A 928 24.29 1.44 63.81
CA PHE A 928 23.53 0.90 62.69
C PHE A 928 22.28 0.16 63.14
N VAL A 929 21.19 0.38 62.39
CA VAL A 929 19.91 -0.31 62.57
C VAL A 929 19.75 -1.29 61.42
N PHE A 930 19.66 -2.59 61.71
CA PHE A 930 19.46 -3.62 60.71
C PHE A 930 17.97 -3.71 60.33
N PRO A 931 17.57 -3.36 59.09
CA PRO A 931 16.20 -3.47 58.59
C PRO A 931 15.77 -4.91 58.28
N VAL A 932 15.98 -5.85 59.19
CA VAL A 932 15.66 -7.27 58.98
C VAL A 932 14.20 -7.59 59.27
N GLY A 933 13.69 -8.69 58.71
CA GLY A 933 12.32 -9.15 58.94
C GLY A 933 12.01 -10.46 58.23
N LYS A 934 10.79 -10.97 58.39
CA LYS A 934 10.26 -12.13 57.66
C LYS A 934 8.83 -11.85 57.17
N PRO A 935 8.43 -12.30 55.97
CA PRO A 935 7.03 -12.28 55.57
C PRO A 935 6.18 -13.13 56.53
N LEU A 936 4.97 -12.68 56.88
CA LEU A 936 4.08 -13.43 57.77
C LEU A 936 3.34 -14.53 56.98
N MET A 937 3.38 -15.79 57.47
CA MET A 937 2.74 -16.93 56.79
C MET A 937 1.20 -16.80 56.69
N SER A 938 0.56 -16.08 57.62
CA SER A 938 -0.89 -15.88 57.69
C SER A 938 -1.39 -14.69 56.85
N SER A 939 -0.51 -13.78 56.47
CA SER A 939 -0.79 -12.62 55.62
C SER A 939 0.49 -12.21 54.91
N PRO A 940 0.84 -12.87 53.79
CA PRO A 940 2.08 -12.62 53.06
C PRO A 940 2.18 -11.18 52.51
N ASP A 941 1.05 -10.47 52.43
CA ASP A 941 0.96 -9.08 51.99
C ASP A 941 1.39 -8.05 53.06
N VAL A 942 1.63 -8.49 54.31
CA VAL A 942 2.02 -7.64 55.44
C VAL A 942 3.30 -8.20 56.09
N GLY A 943 4.41 -7.47 55.96
CA GLY A 943 5.71 -7.88 56.48
C GLY A 943 5.82 -7.87 58.00
N GLY A 944 6.56 -8.82 58.58
CA GLY A 944 7.00 -8.82 59.98
C GLY A 944 8.38 -8.16 60.13
N HIS A 945 8.48 -6.86 59.85
CA HIS A 945 9.74 -6.10 59.92
C HIS A 945 10.16 -5.89 61.38
N ARG A 946 11.36 -6.33 61.75
CA ARG A 946 11.82 -6.33 63.14
C ARG A 946 13.27 -5.92 63.23
N ILE A 947 13.51 -4.69 63.65
CA ILE A 947 14.88 -4.19 63.76
C ILE A 947 15.63 -4.85 64.92
N ILE A 948 16.93 -5.03 64.68
CA ILE A 948 17.96 -5.11 65.69
C ILE A 948 18.96 -3.98 65.40
N ALA A 949 19.47 -3.28 66.41
CA ALA A 949 20.44 -2.22 66.22
C ALA A 949 21.65 -2.39 67.13
N ILE A 950 22.79 -1.86 66.67
CA ILE A 950 24.04 -1.80 67.40
C ILE A 950 24.48 -0.35 67.61
N SER A 951 25.06 -0.03 68.77
CA SER A 951 25.84 1.20 68.92
C SER A 951 27.07 1.19 68.01
N ALA A 952 27.72 2.34 67.85
CA ALA A 952 28.94 2.44 67.06
C ALA A 952 30.02 1.48 67.58
N PRO A 953 30.53 0.55 66.74
CA PRO A 953 31.74 -0.21 67.05
C PRO A 953 32.96 0.71 67.12
N ALA A 954 34.07 0.25 67.71
CA ALA A 954 35.29 1.03 67.84
C ALA A 954 36.05 1.18 66.51
N ASN A 955 36.12 0.13 65.68
CA ASN A 955 36.98 0.13 64.49
C ASN A 955 36.19 0.13 63.17
N VAL A 956 36.76 0.78 62.15
CA VAL A 956 36.19 0.85 60.79
C VAL A 956 36.12 -0.51 60.06
N THR A 957 36.81 -1.52 60.58
CA THR A 957 36.84 -2.89 60.05
C THR A 957 35.96 -3.87 60.81
N ASP A 958 35.39 -3.46 61.96
CA ASP A 958 34.48 -4.33 62.72
C ASP A 958 33.24 -4.65 61.88
N ALA A 959 32.78 -5.90 61.92
CA ALA A 959 31.68 -6.36 61.10
C ALA A 959 30.67 -7.17 61.91
N PHE A 960 29.39 -6.83 61.77
CA PHE A 960 28.28 -7.50 62.43
C PHE A 960 27.26 -7.98 61.40
N THR A 961 26.84 -9.23 61.50
CA THR A 961 25.81 -9.84 60.63
C THR A 961 24.56 -10.11 61.45
N ALA A 962 23.40 -9.64 60.97
CA ALA A 962 22.12 -9.78 61.64
C ALA A 962 21.08 -10.48 60.76
N GLU A 963 20.24 -11.33 61.36
CA GLU A 963 19.05 -11.91 60.73
C GLU A 963 17.91 -12.00 61.75
N PHE A 964 16.67 -11.81 61.30
CA PHE A 964 15.47 -12.02 62.09
C PHE A 964 14.82 -13.39 61.79
N TYR A 965 14.32 -14.05 62.82
CA TYR A 965 13.66 -15.34 62.71
C TYR A 965 12.28 -15.32 63.38
N LEU A 966 11.30 -15.92 62.70
CA LEU A 966 10.02 -16.30 63.28
C LEU A 966 10.16 -17.72 63.84
N GLY A 967 10.20 -17.86 65.16
CA GLY A 967 10.40 -19.15 65.81
C GLY A 967 10.47 -19.05 67.33
N ASN A 968 10.27 -20.18 67.99
CA ASN A 968 10.29 -20.27 69.45
C ASN A 968 11.72 -20.28 69.99
N ALA A 969 12.14 -19.19 70.63
CA ALA A 969 13.49 -19.06 71.19
C ALA A 969 13.77 -20.08 72.30
N ASN A 970 12.73 -20.57 73.02
CA ASN A 970 12.88 -21.63 74.02
C ASN A 970 13.34 -22.97 73.43
N LEU A 971 13.21 -23.17 72.11
CA LEU A 971 13.73 -24.38 71.45
C LEU A 971 15.24 -24.33 71.23
N MET A 972 15.89 -23.20 71.51
CA MET A 972 17.34 -23.00 71.32
C MET A 972 18.16 -23.27 72.59
N GLY A 973 17.50 -23.66 73.68
CA GLY A 973 18.11 -24.07 74.93
C GLY A 973 17.37 -23.55 76.16
N ASP A 974 17.81 -23.99 77.33
CA ASP A 974 17.10 -23.78 78.59
C ASP A 974 17.32 -22.38 79.16
N ILE A 975 16.33 -21.91 79.92
CA ILE A 975 16.49 -20.76 80.81
C ILE A 975 17.07 -21.30 82.12
N VAL A 976 18.30 -20.90 82.45
CA VAL A 976 18.98 -21.32 83.69
C VAL A 976 18.79 -20.24 84.74
N PRO A 977 18.05 -20.51 85.84
CA PRO A 977 17.89 -19.54 86.92
C PRO A 977 19.25 -19.21 87.56
N SER A 978 19.59 -17.93 87.58
CA SER A 978 20.76 -17.38 88.27
C SER A 978 20.32 -16.54 89.49
N ALA A 979 21.26 -15.91 90.20
CA ALA A 979 20.94 -15.02 91.32
C ALA A 979 19.95 -13.91 90.87
N SER A 980 18.90 -13.67 91.67
CA SER A 980 17.84 -12.70 91.34
C SER A 980 18.38 -11.27 91.15
N PRO A 981 17.91 -10.51 90.14
CA PRO A 981 16.93 -10.91 89.13
C PRO A 981 17.52 -11.90 88.11
N TYR A 982 16.71 -12.82 87.60
CA TYR A 982 17.09 -13.75 86.54
C TYR A 982 16.02 -13.76 85.43
N VAL A 983 16.38 -14.25 84.24
CA VAL A 983 15.43 -14.40 83.14
C VAL A 983 14.36 -15.42 83.52
N VAL A 984 13.09 -15.03 83.44
CA VAL A 984 11.98 -15.94 83.74
C VAL A 984 11.44 -16.57 82.46
N ARG A 985 11.39 -15.80 81.36
CA ARG A 985 10.89 -16.27 80.05
C ARG A 985 11.59 -15.53 78.90
N VAL A 986 11.73 -16.20 77.76
CA VAL A 986 12.12 -15.63 76.46
C VAL A 986 11.00 -15.80 75.43
N SER A 987 11.01 -14.96 74.40
CA SER A 987 10.03 -14.96 73.31
C SER A 987 9.82 -16.36 72.71
N ALA A 988 8.55 -16.79 72.62
CA ALA A 988 8.19 -18.10 72.08
C ALA A 988 7.89 -18.10 70.57
N CYS A 989 8.23 -17.03 69.85
CA CYS A 989 7.71 -16.80 68.49
C CYS A 989 8.57 -15.89 67.62
N GLU A 990 9.53 -15.14 68.19
CA GLU A 990 10.48 -14.35 67.42
C GLU A 990 11.83 -14.20 68.15
N TYR A 991 12.92 -14.22 67.39
CA TYR A 991 14.28 -13.97 67.88
C TYR A 991 15.15 -13.39 66.76
N TRP A 992 16.30 -12.82 67.14
CA TRP A 992 17.30 -12.29 66.22
C TRP A 992 18.59 -13.07 66.38
N ARG A 993 19.34 -13.24 65.30
CA ARG A 993 20.73 -13.66 65.34
C ARG A 993 21.58 -12.44 65.05
N LEU A 994 22.54 -12.14 65.93
CA LEU A 994 23.56 -11.14 65.71
C LEU A 994 24.91 -11.80 65.92
N GLU A 995 25.79 -11.68 64.94
CA GLU A 995 27.13 -12.26 64.98
C GLU A 995 28.17 -11.20 64.73
N ARG A 996 29.24 -11.21 65.52
CA ARG A 996 30.44 -10.44 65.23
C ARG A 996 31.30 -11.22 64.23
N SER A 997 31.14 -10.90 62.96
CA SER A 997 31.87 -11.54 61.85
C SER A 997 33.34 -11.12 61.80
N THR A 998 33.68 -9.93 62.29
CA THR A 998 35.07 -9.42 62.38
C THR A 998 35.17 -8.39 63.51
N GLY A 999 36.33 -8.32 64.18
CA GLY A 999 36.60 -7.33 65.23
C GLY A 999 36.38 -7.82 66.66
N THR A 1000 36.64 -6.94 67.63
CA THR A 1000 36.54 -7.22 69.07
C THR A 1000 35.65 -6.25 69.84
N SER A 1001 35.01 -5.30 69.15
CA SER A 1001 34.19 -4.28 69.80
C SER A 1001 33.04 -4.86 70.63
N ASN A 1002 32.78 -4.19 71.74
CA ASN A 1002 31.53 -4.31 72.48
C ASN A 1002 30.56 -3.26 71.95
N VAL A 1003 29.28 -3.62 71.83
CA VAL A 1003 28.24 -2.70 71.36
C VAL A 1003 27.00 -2.80 72.24
N ASN A 1004 26.19 -1.74 72.28
CA ASN A 1004 24.86 -1.80 72.84
C ASN A 1004 23.94 -2.46 71.80
N VAL A 1005 23.17 -3.48 72.20
CA VAL A 1005 22.21 -4.14 71.32
C VAL A 1005 20.80 -3.65 71.65
N THR A 1006 20.06 -3.25 70.62
CA THR A 1006 18.67 -2.80 70.75
C THR A 1006 17.76 -3.70 69.95
N LEU A 1007 16.72 -4.25 70.58
CA LEU A 1007 15.66 -5.03 69.92
C LEU A 1007 14.36 -4.25 69.85
N SER A 1008 13.49 -4.58 68.91
CA SER A 1008 12.19 -3.94 68.72
C SER A 1008 11.02 -4.92 68.88
N TRP A 1009 9.85 -4.39 69.25
CA TRP A 1009 8.57 -5.09 69.19
C TRP A 1009 7.50 -4.23 68.53
N GLY A 1010 6.40 -4.85 68.10
CA GLY A 1010 5.30 -4.15 67.45
C GLY A 1010 4.05 -4.99 67.28
N THR A 1011 2.95 -4.32 66.90
CA THR A 1011 1.61 -4.88 66.67
C THR A 1011 1.56 -6.04 65.69
N ARG A 1012 2.48 -6.07 64.73
CA ARG A 1012 2.55 -7.08 63.67
C ARG A 1012 3.42 -8.28 64.09
N SER A 1013 3.59 -8.49 65.39
CA SER A 1013 4.45 -9.57 65.91
C SER A 1013 3.66 -10.86 65.81
N ASN A 1014 4.34 -11.94 65.44
CA ASN A 1014 3.73 -13.27 65.46
C ASN A 1014 3.43 -13.74 66.91
N CYS A 1015 3.87 -12.97 67.91
CA CYS A 1015 3.68 -13.20 69.34
C CYS A 1015 2.36 -12.65 69.93
N ASN A 1016 1.37 -12.27 69.10
CA ASN A 1016 0.09 -11.65 69.51
C ASN A 1016 0.24 -10.18 70.00
N VAL A 1017 -0.86 -9.41 70.02
CA VAL A 1017 -0.89 -7.95 70.24
C VAL A 1017 -0.76 -7.49 71.70
N ASN A 1018 -0.58 -8.39 72.68
CA ASN A 1018 -0.63 -8.05 74.11
C ASN A 1018 0.43 -8.73 74.99
N TYR A 1019 1.49 -9.33 74.41
CA TYR A 1019 2.48 -10.07 75.21
C TYR A 1019 3.44 -9.17 76.01
N ILE A 1020 3.60 -7.91 75.61
CA ILE A 1020 4.28 -6.88 76.39
C ILE A 1020 3.20 -6.05 77.09
N ASN A 1021 3.21 -6.06 78.42
CA ASN A 1021 2.29 -5.28 79.25
C ASN A 1021 3.01 -4.46 80.35
N SER A 1022 4.34 -4.54 80.43
CA SER A 1022 5.20 -3.80 81.36
C SER A 1022 6.58 -3.53 80.74
N LEU A 1023 6.82 -2.29 80.33
CA LEU A 1023 8.12 -1.88 79.76
C LEU A 1023 9.30 -1.99 80.74
N PRO A 1024 9.18 -1.60 82.03
CA PRO A 1024 10.31 -1.65 82.95
C PRO A 1024 10.86 -3.07 83.22
N MET A 1025 10.06 -4.10 82.98
CA MET A 1025 10.43 -5.50 83.22
C MET A 1025 10.85 -6.23 81.94
N LEU A 1026 10.81 -5.55 80.79
CA LEU A 1026 11.25 -6.08 79.51
C LEU A 1026 12.78 -5.96 79.40
N VAL A 1027 13.42 -7.04 78.95
CA VAL A 1027 14.88 -7.15 78.79
C VAL A 1027 15.26 -7.71 77.43
N VAL A 1028 16.46 -7.37 76.95
CA VAL A 1028 17.14 -8.14 75.92
C VAL A 1028 17.78 -9.35 76.58
N VAL A 1029 17.51 -10.55 76.08
CA VAL A 1029 18.12 -11.79 76.56
C VAL A 1029 19.02 -12.36 75.48
N HIS A 1030 20.18 -12.86 75.89
CA HIS A 1030 21.20 -13.44 75.03
C HIS A 1030 21.34 -14.94 75.35
N ASN A 1031 21.42 -15.75 74.29
CA ASN A 1031 21.67 -17.18 74.40
C ASN A 1031 23.18 -17.43 74.37
N ASN A 1032 23.76 -17.91 75.46
CA ASN A 1032 25.19 -18.16 75.60
C ASN A 1032 25.60 -19.52 74.98
N ALA A 1033 25.27 -19.74 73.70
CA ALA A 1033 25.71 -20.91 72.96
C ALA A 1033 27.21 -20.85 72.69
N ASN A 1034 27.91 -21.98 72.89
CA ASN A 1034 29.33 -22.12 72.57
C ASN A 1034 29.54 -21.94 71.06
N SER A 1035 30.03 -20.77 70.65
CA SER A 1035 29.90 -20.24 69.29
C SER A 1035 31.07 -20.60 68.36
N SER A 1036 31.42 -21.88 68.21
CA SER A 1036 32.54 -22.26 67.32
C SER A 1036 32.14 -22.69 65.90
N SER A 1037 30.84 -22.81 65.57
CA SER A 1037 30.42 -23.11 64.20
C SER A 1037 29.03 -22.54 63.93
N GLY A 1038 28.92 -21.56 63.03
CA GLY A 1038 27.68 -20.85 62.68
C GLY A 1038 26.57 -21.66 62.01
N VAL A 1039 26.36 -22.92 62.41
CA VAL A 1039 25.29 -23.81 61.95
C VAL A 1039 24.47 -24.26 63.16
N ALA A 1040 23.15 -24.18 63.06
CA ALA A 1040 22.22 -24.74 64.04
C ALA A 1040 22.45 -26.27 64.23
N PRO A 1041 22.08 -26.86 65.38
CA PRO A 1041 21.40 -26.24 66.51
C PRO A 1041 22.36 -25.60 67.52
N PHE A 1042 22.00 -24.38 67.95
CA PHE A 1042 22.57 -23.75 69.13
C PHE A 1042 22.02 -24.48 70.35
N SER A 1043 22.90 -24.93 71.25
CA SER A 1043 22.56 -25.58 72.52
C SER A 1043 23.09 -24.76 73.69
N GLY A 1044 22.75 -23.47 73.73
CA GLY A 1044 23.20 -22.53 74.76
C GLY A 1044 22.08 -22.18 75.73
N ASN A 1045 22.43 -21.66 76.89
CA ASN A 1045 21.44 -21.24 77.89
C ASN A 1045 21.04 -19.77 77.68
N TRP A 1046 19.78 -19.45 77.93
CA TRP A 1046 19.28 -18.08 78.00
C TRP A 1046 19.48 -17.51 79.41
N ASP A 1047 20.73 -17.23 79.78
CA ASP A 1047 21.15 -16.89 81.14
C ASP A 1047 21.63 -15.45 81.32
N SER A 1048 21.86 -14.73 80.22
CA SER A 1048 22.45 -13.40 80.20
C SER A 1048 21.47 -12.38 79.63
N PHE A 1049 21.26 -11.26 80.33
CA PHE A 1049 20.24 -10.28 79.95
C PHE A 1049 20.57 -8.87 80.45
N GLY A 1050 19.91 -7.88 79.86
CA GLY A 1050 19.96 -6.51 80.34
C GLY A 1050 18.91 -5.59 79.72
N ASN A 1051 18.71 -4.45 80.37
CA ASN A 1051 17.88 -3.34 79.91
C ASN A 1051 18.41 -1.98 80.40
N ASP A 1052 19.71 -1.89 80.69
CA ASP A 1052 20.39 -0.71 81.22
C ASP A 1052 20.50 0.44 80.20
N GLY A 1053 20.24 0.18 78.92
CA GLY A 1053 20.00 1.21 77.90
C GLY A 1053 18.55 1.73 77.86
N GLY A 1054 17.65 1.13 78.65
CA GLY A 1054 16.26 1.54 78.80
C GLY A 1054 15.30 0.94 77.77
N THR A 1055 14.01 1.24 77.95
CA THR A 1055 12.93 0.96 77.01
C THR A 1055 12.33 2.25 76.45
N THR A 1056 11.86 2.21 75.20
CA THR A 1056 11.16 3.32 74.55
C THR A 1056 9.80 2.88 74.01
N GLY A 1057 8.93 3.84 73.68
CA GLY A 1057 7.64 3.57 73.04
C GLY A 1057 6.53 3.18 74.02
N THR A 1058 5.69 2.24 73.60
CA THR A 1058 4.50 1.78 74.33
C THR A 1058 4.50 0.25 74.43
N THR A 1059 3.61 -0.32 75.24
CA THR A 1059 3.40 -1.78 75.30
C THR A 1059 3.04 -2.41 73.96
N THR A 1060 2.60 -1.62 73.00
CA THR A 1060 2.15 -2.06 71.68
C THR A 1060 3.26 -2.01 70.61
N ALA A 1061 4.21 -1.08 70.74
CA ALA A 1061 5.40 -0.99 69.88
C ALA A 1061 6.49 -0.13 70.54
N GLY A 1062 7.75 -0.53 70.41
CA GLY A 1062 8.88 0.17 71.01
C GLY A 1062 10.21 -0.59 70.89
N THR A 1063 11.22 -0.15 71.64
CA THR A 1063 12.56 -0.76 71.67
C THR A 1063 13.09 -0.98 73.08
N VAL A 1064 13.98 -1.95 73.25
CA VAL A 1064 14.72 -2.22 74.51
C VAL A 1064 16.20 -2.36 74.20
N THR A 1065 17.05 -1.72 75.02
CA THR A 1065 18.51 -1.66 74.79
C THR A 1065 19.28 -2.24 75.97
N TRP A 1066 20.29 -3.08 75.67
CA TRP A 1066 21.28 -3.58 76.62
C TRP A 1066 22.68 -3.10 76.20
N ASN A 1067 23.39 -2.41 77.09
CA ASN A 1067 24.67 -1.80 76.78
C ASN A 1067 25.86 -2.76 76.92
N ASN A 1068 26.94 -2.43 76.20
CA ASN A 1068 28.27 -3.04 76.36
C ASN A 1068 28.33 -4.58 76.23
N ILE A 1069 27.60 -5.14 75.27
CA ILE A 1069 27.60 -6.58 74.99
C ILE A 1069 28.90 -6.98 74.27
N SER A 1070 29.54 -8.05 74.73
CA SER A 1070 30.84 -8.55 74.23
C SER A 1070 30.79 -9.92 73.54
N THR A 1071 29.69 -10.65 73.72
CA THR A 1071 29.39 -11.97 73.13
C THR A 1071 28.17 -11.88 72.22
N PHE A 1072 28.19 -12.62 71.10
CA PHE A 1072 27.22 -12.46 70.03
C PHE A 1072 26.76 -13.82 69.52
N SER A 1073 25.50 -14.11 69.77
CA SER A 1073 24.76 -15.31 69.37
C SER A 1073 23.27 -14.94 69.45
N PRO A 1074 22.29 -15.84 69.33
CA PRO A 1074 20.89 -15.45 69.29
C PRO A 1074 20.47 -14.54 70.47
N PHE A 1075 19.67 -13.51 70.16
CA PHE A 1075 19.06 -12.58 71.10
C PHE A 1075 17.53 -12.66 70.99
N ALA A 1076 16.83 -12.51 72.10
CA ALA A 1076 15.38 -12.51 72.14
C ALA A 1076 14.87 -11.47 73.14
N LEU A 1077 13.59 -11.10 73.00
CA LEU A 1077 12.90 -10.35 74.05
C LEU A 1077 12.56 -11.30 75.21
N GLY A 1078 12.72 -10.84 76.45
CA GLY A 1078 12.38 -11.62 77.63
C GLY A 1078 11.89 -10.76 78.80
N THR A 1079 11.57 -11.42 79.91
CA THR A 1079 11.12 -10.79 81.16
C THR A 1079 11.83 -11.39 82.36
N ILE A 1080 12.12 -10.56 83.35
CA ILE A 1080 12.68 -10.95 84.65
C ILE A 1080 11.60 -11.11 85.74
N ASN A 1081 10.32 -10.97 85.37
CA ASN A 1081 9.21 -11.05 86.32
C ASN A 1081 8.11 -11.95 85.75
N GLN A 1082 7.78 -13.01 86.49
CA GLN A 1082 6.78 -14.01 86.10
C GLN A 1082 5.35 -13.48 85.96
N ASN A 1083 5.05 -12.32 86.57
CA ASN A 1083 3.69 -11.77 86.63
C ASN A 1083 3.37 -10.76 85.54
N VAL A 1084 4.37 -10.28 84.80
CA VAL A 1084 4.24 -9.26 83.77
C VAL A 1084 5.01 -9.64 82.51
N ASN A 1085 4.61 -9.06 81.39
CA ASN A 1085 4.95 -9.50 80.03
C ASN A 1085 4.70 -11.02 79.89
N PRO A 1086 3.44 -11.49 80.04
CA PRO A 1086 3.11 -12.88 79.82
C PRO A 1086 3.42 -13.20 78.36
N LEU A 1087 4.61 -13.77 78.15
CA LEU A 1087 5.03 -14.23 76.84
C LEU A 1087 4.06 -15.33 76.39
N PRO A 1088 3.79 -15.45 75.08
CA PRO A 1088 2.80 -16.41 74.58
C PRO A 1088 3.04 -17.80 75.17
N PHE A 1089 1.98 -18.45 75.66
CA PHE A 1089 2.09 -19.81 76.18
C PHE A 1089 2.60 -20.74 75.06
N ASN A 1090 3.42 -21.72 75.44
CA ASN A 1090 4.24 -22.48 74.52
C ASN A 1090 3.41 -23.51 73.73
N LEU A 1091 2.76 -23.05 72.67
CA LEU A 1091 1.98 -23.86 71.75
C LEU A 1091 2.88 -24.37 70.61
N ASN A 1092 3.35 -25.61 70.72
CA ASN A 1092 4.22 -26.26 69.73
C ASN A 1092 3.51 -26.43 68.39
N ARG A 1093 2.25 -26.86 68.42
CA ARG A 1093 1.41 -26.98 67.22
C ARG A 1093 -0.06 -26.80 67.57
N PHE A 1094 -0.82 -26.31 66.60
CA PHE A 1094 -2.28 -26.35 66.62
C PHE A 1094 -2.75 -26.48 65.18
N ASN A 1095 -3.36 -27.62 64.86
CA ASN A 1095 -3.78 -27.99 63.51
C ASN A 1095 -5.24 -28.43 63.53
N ALA A 1096 -5.90 -28.24 62.39
CA ALA A 1096 -7.25 -28.68 62.14
C ALA A 1096 -7.24 -29.55 60.88
N THR A 1097 -7.71 -30.78 60.99
CA THR A 1097 -7.78 -31.75 59.90
C THR A 1097 -9.24 -32.15 59.70
N PRO A 1098 -9.81 -31.99 58.50
CA PRO A 1098 -11.16 -32.44 58.23
C PRO A 1098 -11.14 -33.98 58.13
N ALA A 1099 -11.93 -34.66 58.97
CA ALA A 1099 -12.14 -36.11 58.87
C ALA A 1099 -13.50 -36.40 58.21
N LYS A 1100 -13.88 -37.68 58.06
CA LYS A 1100 -15.14 -38.04 57.34
C LYS A 1100 -16.42 -37.51 58.00
N LYS A 1101 -16.41 -37.22 59.31
CA LYS A 1101 -17.61 -36.82 60.09
C LYS A 1101 -17.41 -35.65 61.07
N ASN A 1102 -16.18 -35.19 61.31
CA ASN A 1102 -15.85 -34.09 62.22
C ASN A 1102 -14.61 -33.31 61.76
N VAL A 1103 -14.32 -32.16 62.38
CA VAL A 1103 -13.01 -31.51 62.27
C VAL A 1103 -12.16 -31.95 63.46
N GLN A 1104 -11.07 -32.64 63.17
CA GLN A 1104 -10.09 -33.07 64.15
C GLN A 1104 -9.14 -31.90 64.48
N LEU A 1105 -9.09 -31.50 65.75
CA LEU A 1105 -8.24 -30.43 66.26
C LEU A 1105 -7.15 -31.03 67.13
N ASP A 1106 -5.91 -30.89 66.69
CA ASP A 1106 -4.74 -31.45 67.37
C ASP A 1106 -3.83 -30.31 67.81
N TRP A 1107 -3.54 -30.23 69.11
CA TRP A 1107 -2.56 -29.30 69.63
C TRP A 1107 -1.56 -29.96 70.56
N ALA A 1108 -0.34 -29.45 70.54
CA ALA A 1108 0.65 -29.81 71.53
C ALA A 1108 1.25 -28.56 72.14
N VAL A 1109 1.47 -28.61 73.44
CA VAL A 1109 2.02 -27.50 74.23
C VAL A 1109 3.27 -27.99 74.96
N GLY A 1110 4.33 -27.19 74.91
CA GLY A 1110 5.56 -27.45 75.65
C GLY A 1110 5.50 -26.84 77.06
N ASN A 1111 6.17 -27.46 78.03
CA ASN A 1111 6.34 -26.95 79.40
C ASN A 1111 5.03 -26.45 80.05
N ASN A 1112 4.06 -27.37 80.18
CA ASN A 1112 2.69 -27.08 80.58
C ASN A 1112 2.49 -26.80 82.10
N HIS A 1113 3.58 -26.61 82.87
CA HIS A 1113 3.56 -26.59 84.34
C HIS A 1113 2.76 -25.42 84.95
N GLU A 1114 2.66 -24.30 84.25
CA GLU A 1114 1.93 -23.10 84.72
C GLU A 1114 0.48 -23.05 84.23
N GLN A 1115 0.10 -23.95 83.31
CA GLN A 1115 -1.21 -23.92 82.69
C GLN A 1115 -2.27 -24.64 83.54
N GLN A 1116 -3.46 -24.04 83.67
CA GLN A 1116 -4.60 -24.66 84.35
C GLN A 1116 -5.55 -25.35 83.37
N SER A 1117 -5.89 -24.70 82.25
CA SER A 1117 -6.81 -25.25 81.25
C SER A 1117 -6.64 -24.60 79.87
N TYR A 1118 -7.22 -25.26 78.86
CA TYR A 1118 -7.41 -24.79 77.50
C TYR A 1118 -8.90 -24.74 77.17
N THR A 1119 -9.37 -23.64 76.61
CA THR A 1119 -10.70 -23.54 76.00
C THR A 1119 -10.52 -23.55 74.49
N LEU A 1120 -11.12 -24.50 73.80
CA LEU A 1120 -11.15 -24.53 72.34
C LEU A 1120 -12.34 -23.70 71.89
N GLU A 1121 -12.10 -22.76 70.98
CA GLU A 1121 -13.14 -21.85 70.48
C GLU A 1121 -13.25 -21.96 68.96
N ARG A 1122 -14.48 -21.87 68.45
CA ARG A 1122 -14.84 -21.91 67.03
C ARG A 1122 -15.51 -20.60 66.60
N SER A 1123 -15.34 -20.21 65.36
CA SER A 1123 -16.00 -19.06 64.76
C SER A 1123 -16.36 -19.34 63.30
N LYS A 1124 -17.42 -18.67 62.81
CA LYS A 1124 -17.83 -18.68 61.39
C LYS A 1124 -17.12 -17.61 60.56
N ASP A 1125 -16.75 -16.50 61.19
CA ASP A 1125 -16.25 -15.29 60.52
C ASP A 1125 -14.80 -14.94 60.94
N GLY A 1126 -14.22 -15.68 61.88
CA GLY A 1126 -12.90 -15.42 62.44
C GLY A 1126 -12.85 -14.24 63.42
N ILE A 1127 -14.01 -13.69 63.80
CA ILE A 1127 -14.16 -12.52 64.68
C ILE A 1127 -14.94 -12.91 65.95
N HIS A 1128 -16.12 -13.52 65.78
CA HIS A 1128 -16.99 -13.93 66.89
C HIS A 1128 -16.74 -15.39 67.22
N PHE A 1129 -16.07 -15.66 68.35
CA PHE A 1129 -15.70 -17.00 68.79
C PHE A 1129 -16.62 -17.52 69.90
N GLU A 1130 -17.14 -18.72 69.72
CA GLU A 1130 -17.88 -19.50 70.72
C GLU A 1130 -17.00 -20.61 71.30
N ALA A 1131 -17.10 -20.87 72.61
CA ALA A 1131 -16.38 -21.98 73.23
C ALA A 1131 -17.05 -23.31 72.87
N ILE A 1132 -16.28 -24.25 72.29
CA ILE A 1132 -16.75 -25.58 71.90
C ILE A 1132 -16.33 -26.67 72.88
N THR A 1133 -15.21 -26.48 73.60
CA THR A 1133 -14.82 -27.38 74.70
C THR A 1133 -13.87 -26.72 75.69
N HIS A 1134 -13.82 -27.27 76.90
CA HIS A 1134 -12.84 -26.94 77.94
C HIS A 1134 -12.04 -28.20 78.30
N VAL A 1135 -10.72 -28.10 78.23
CA VAL A 1135 -9.78 -29.20 78.46
C VAL A 1135 -8.83 -28.80 79.58
N ALA A 1136 -8.78 -29.59 80.65
CA ALA A 1136 -7.82 -29.35 81.73
C ALA A 1136 -6.39 -29.56 81.22
N ALA A 1137 -5.45 -28.75 81.71
CA ALA A 1137 -4.04 -28.90 81.36
C ALA A 1137 -3.45 -30.16 82.03
N LEU A 1138 -2.83 -31.05 81.25
CA LEU A 1138 -2.01 -32.18 81.72
C LEU A 1138 -0.81 -31.64 82.51
N LYS A 1139 -0.63 -32.12 83.74
CA LYS A 1139 0.44 -31.67 84.65
C LYS A 1139 1.73 -32.45 84.39
N ASP A 1140 2.86 -31.79 84.66
CA ASP A 1140 4.19 -32.41 84.79
C ASP A 1140 4.69 -33.20 83.57
N VAL A 1141 4.37 -32.71 82.37
CA VAL A 1141 4.84 -33.25 81.09
C VAL A 1141 5.57 -32.19 80.28
N THR A 1142 6.71 -32.59 79.68
CA THR A 1142 7.56 -31.73 78.85
C THR A 1142 6.86 -31.28 77.57
N VAL A 1143 6.04 -32.17 76.99
CA VAL A 1143 5.11 -31.87 75.90
C VAL A 1143 3.78 -32.54 76.23
N ALA A 1144 2.71 -31.75 76.38
CA ALA A 1144 1.35 -32.26 76.49
C ALA A 1144 0.70 -32.23 75.12
N GLU A 1145 0.25 -33.39 74.65
CA GLU A 1145 -0.52 -33.51 73.42
C GLU A 1145 -2.00 -33.65 73.73
N TYR A 1146 -2.81 -32.96 72.95
CA TYR A 1146 -4.25 -32.96 73.04
C TYR A 1146 -4.83 -33.12 71.66
N ASN A 1147 -5.98 -33.78 71.65
CA ASN A 1147 -6.77 -33.94 70.46
C ASN A 1147 -8.24 -33.72 70.85
N TYR A 1148 -9.00 -33.12 69.95
CA TYR A 1148 -10.42 -32.90 70.12
C TYR A 1148 -11.11 -32.96 68.77
N ALA A 1149 -12.19 -33.73 68.68
CA ALA A 1149 -13.03 -33.78 67.49
C ALA A 1149 -14.20 -32.81 67.66
N ASP A 1150 -14.26 -31.77 66.84
CA ASP A 1150 -15.50 -30.99 66.69
C ASP A 1150 -16.48 -31.79 65.83
N GLU A 1151 -17.43 -32.46 66.48
CA GLU A 1151 -18.43 -33.33 65.84
C GLU A 1151 -19.54 -32.56 65.10
N GLN A 1152 -19.65 -31.25 65.30
CA GLN A 1152 -20.65 -30.43 64.63
C GLN A 1152 -20.05 -29.17 63.99
N PRO A 1153 -19.03 -29.28 63.12
CA PRO A 1153 -18.43 -28.09 62.52
C PRO A 1153 -19.45 -27.39 61.60
N LEU A 1154 -19.35 -26.08 61.50
CA LEU A 1154 -20.21 -25.26 60.66
C LEU A 1154 -19.95 -25.60 59.17
N THR A 1155 -20.96 -25.60 58.31
CA THR A 1155 -20.72 -25.80 56.87
C THR A 1155 -19.96 -24.59 56.30
N GLY A 1156 -18.86 -24.83 55.57
CA GLY A 1156 -17.98 -23.81 55.00
C GLY A 1156 -16.69 -23.60 55.80
N TRP A 1157 -16.19 -22.37 55.84
CA TRP A 1157 -15.00 -22.03 56.63
C TRP A 1157 -15.31 -22.06 58.13
N ASN A 1158 -14.50 -22.81 58.87
CA ASN A 1158 -14.46 -22.82 60.33
C ASN A 1158 -13.13 -22.26 60.79
N TYR A 1159 -13.18 -21.38 61.79
CA TYR A 1159 -12.01 -20.76 62.39
C TYR A 1159 -11.89 -21.24 63.83
N TYR A 1160 -10.74 -21.77 64.21
CA TYR A 1160 -10.49 -22.29 65.55
C TYR A 1160 -9.35 -21.55 66.23
N ARG A 1161 -9.46 -21.33 67.54
CA ARG A 1161 -8.36 -20.86 68.40
C ARG A 1161 -8.41 -21.55 69.75
N LEU A 1162 -7.28 -21.61 70.43
CA LEU A 1162 -7.16 -22.03 71.82
C LEU A 1162 -7.09 -20.79 72.71
N ARG A 1163 -7.85 -20.77 73.80
CA ARG A 1163 -7.69 -19.84 74.91
C ARG A 1163 -7.15 -20.59 76.13
N ALA A 1164 -5.90 -20.36 76.43
CA ALA A 1164 -5.17 -20.94 77.54
C ALA A 1164 -5.40 -20.10 78.81
N THR A 1165 -5.90 -20.71 79.89
CA THR A 1165 -5.99 -20.12 81.24
C THR A 1165 -4.92 -20.70 82.18
N ASP A 1166 -4.06 -19.86 82.75
CA ASP A 1166 -3.01 -20.27 83.70
C ASP A 1166 -3.52 -20.45 85.15
N LYS A 1167 -2.68 -20.94 86.06
CA LYS A 1167 -3.01 -21.16 87.49
C LYS A 1167 -3.39 -19.87 88.24
N GLN A 1168 -3.09 -18.70 87.69
CA GLN A 1168 -3.43 -17.39 88.24
C GLN A 1168 -4.64 -16.76 87.53
N LEU A 1169 -5.41 -17.58 86.78
CA LEU A 1169 -6.62 -17.21 86.04
C LEU A 1169 -6.39 -16.23 84.88
N LYS A 1170 -5.14 -15.96 84.49
CA LYS A 1170 -4.85 -15.11 83.33
C LYS A 1170 -5.05 -15.92 82.05
N GLN A 1171 -5.55 -15.26 81.02
CA GLN A 1171 -5.93 -15.89 79.75
C GLN A 1171 -5.05 -15.38 78.60
N ALA A 1172 -4.63 -16.29 77.73
CA ALA A 1172 -3.93 -16.01 76.49
C ALA A 1172 -4.53 -16.81 75.34
N THR A 1173 -4.63 -16.23 74.14
CA THR A 1173 -5.17 -16.91 72.96
C THR A 1173 -4.08 -17.30 71.97
N SER A 1174 -4.25 -18.44 71.29
CA SER A 1174 -3.38 -18.88 70.19
C SER A 1174 -3.62 -18.10 68.90
N ARG A 1175 -2.80 -18.39 67.88
CA ARG A 1175 -3.16 -18.12 66.48
C ARG A 1175 -4.49 -18.79 66.12
N ILE A 1176 -5.22 -18.17 65.19
CA ILE A 1176 -6.43 -18.74 64.60
C ILE A 1176 -6.02 -19.67 63.46
N ILE A 1177 -6.58 -20.87 63.40
CA ILE A 1177 -6.46 -21.79 62.28
C ILE A 1177 -7.80 -21.90 61.55
N ARG A 1178 -7.77 -21.95 60.22
CA ARG A 1178 -8.98 -22.09 59.41
C ARG A 1178 -9.00 -23.44 58.70
N ILE A 1179 -10.17 -24.04 58.60
CA ILE A 1179 -10.38 -25.26 57.82
C ILE A 1179 -11.78 -25.25 57.18
N TRP A 1180 -11.87 -25.81 55.99
CA TRP A 1180 -13.14 -25.97 55.29
C TRP A 1180 -13.82 -27.27 55.72
N TRP A 1181 -15.10 -27.20 56.06
CA TRP A 1181 -15.92 -28.35 56.45
C TRP A 1181 -17.17 -28.46 55.56
N GLY A 1182 -17.35 -29.61 54.91
CA GLY A 1182 -18.39 -29.87 53.91
C GLY A 1182 -17.82 -30.55 52.66
N GLN A 1183 -18.62 -30.64 51.58
CA GLN A 1183 -18.09 -31.02 50.26
C GLN A 1183 -16.94 -30.06 49.91
N GLY A 1184 -15.73 -30.59 49.69
CA GLY A 1184 -14.51 -29.80 49.55
C GLY A 1184 -14.56 -28.83 48.36
N PRO A 1185 -13.60 -27.89 48.24
CA PRO A 1185 -13.47 -27.07 47.05
C PRO A 1185 -13.23 -27.97 45.82
N ALA A 1186 -13.88 -27.63 44.70
CA ALA A 1186 -13.89 -28.41 43.47
C ALA A 1186 -12.47 -28.80 43.01
N VAL A 1187 -12.21 -30.10 42.86
CA VAL A 1187 -11.02 -30.61 42.17
C VAL A 1187 -11.25 -30.45 40.68
N ILE A 1188 -10.38 -29.68 40.02
CA ILE A 1188 -10.43 -29.41 38.58
C ILE A 1188 -9.19 -30.01 37.94
N SER A 1189 -9.39 -30.99 37.05
CA SER A 1189 -8.32 -31.56 36.22
C SER A 1189 -8.62 -31.39 34.73
N VAL A 1190 -7.55 -31.12 33.96
CA VAL A 1190 -7.60 -30.84 32.53
C VAL A 1190 -6.66 -31.82 31.85
N LEU A 1191 -7.20 -32.69 30.99
CA LEU A 1191 -6.45 -33.79 30.38
C LEU A 1191 -6.94 -34.11 28.96
N PRO A 1192 -6.09 -34.55 28.03
CA PRO A 1192 -4.63 -34.66 28.17
C PRO A 1192 -3.96 -33.28 28.24
N ASN A 1193 -2.82 -33.21 28.92
CA ASN A 1193 -1.95 -32.04 28.92
C ASN A 1193 -0.49 -32.55 28.78
N PRO A 1194 0.17 -32.37 27.62
CA PRO A 1194 -0.23 -31.53 26.48
C PRO A 1194 -1.47 -32.01 25.69
N ALA A 1195 -2.19 -31.07 25.07
CA ALA A 1195 -3.42 -31.30 24.29
C ALA A 1195 -3.23 -30.98 22.81
N SER A 1196 -3.78 -31.78 21.88
CA SER A 1196 -3.70 -31.54 20.42
C SER A 1196 -5.02 -31.04 19.82
N GLU A 1197 -6.12 -31.77 19.99
CA GLU A 1197 -7.41 -31.45 19.34
C GLU A 1197 -8.50 -31.03 20.33
N LYS A 1198 -8.47 -31.61 21.54
CA LYS A 1198 -9.46 -31.38 22.60
C LYS A 1198 -8.83 -31.53 23.98
N ILE A 1199 -9.50 -30.94 24.96
CA ILE A 1199 -9.25 -31.12 26.38
C ILE A 1199 -10.52 -31.63 27.07
N VAL A 1200 -10.34 -32.47 28.08
CA VAL A 1200 -11.40 -32.97 28.96
C VAL A 1200 -11.28 -32.25 30.29
N ILE A 1201 -12.36 -31.63 30.74
CA ILE A 1201 -12.41 -30.92 32.02
C ILE A 1201 -13.23 -31.76 32.99
N ASN A 1202 -12.56 -32.41 33.94
CA ASN A 1202 -13.23 -33.14 35.00
C ASN A 1202 -13.50 -32.22 36.18
N LEU A 1203 -14.79 -32.11 36.53
CA LEU A 1203 -15.28 -31.28 37.63
C LEU A 1203 -16.07 -32.16 38.61
N SER A 1204 -15.85 -31.92 39.89
CA SER A 1204 -16.51 -32.66 40.98
C SER A 1204 -17.94 -32.19 41.24
N ASP A 1205 -18.27 -30.92 40.95
CA ASP A 1205 -19.64 -30.39 40.94
C ASP A 1205 -19.88 -29.52 39.68
N PRO A 1206 -20.26 -30.16 38.57
CA PRO A 1206 -20.54 -29.51 37.30
C PRO A 1206 -21.59 -28.39 37.42
N SER A 1207 -22.61 -28.58 38.26
CA SER A 1207 -23.79 -27.69 38.36
C SER A 1207 -23.49 -26.29 38.94
N SER A 1208 -22.29 -26.10 39.47
CA SER A 1208 -21.84 -24.85 40.12
C SER A 1208 -21.16 -23.85 39.17
N ILE A 1209 -20.83 -24.26 37.94
CA ILE A 1209 -20.13 -23.46 36.93
C ILE A 1209 -21.14 -22.72 36.04
N THR A 1210 -20.98 -21.41 35.95
CA THR A 1210 -21.81 -20.53 35.11
C THR A 1210 -21.12 -20.19 33.79
N GLU A 1211 -19.78 -20.20 33.75
CA GLU A 1211 -19.03 -19.83 32.55
C GLU A 1211 -17.62 -20.47 32.51
N ILE A 1212 -17.16 -20.81 31.31
CA ILE A 1212 -15.80 -21.27 31.02
C ILE A 1212 -15.15 -20.34 30.01
N GLN A 1213 -13.93 -19.89 30.30
CA GLN A 1213 -13.07 -19.16 29.37
C GLN A 1213 -11.75 -19.90 29.16
N ILE A 1214 -11.21 -19.87 27.95
CA ILE A 1214 -9.81 -20.16 27.67
C ILE A 1214 -9.14 -18.83 27.37
N VAL A 1215 -8.03 -18.55 28.04
CA VAL A 1215 -7.21 -17.37 27.82
C VAL A 1215 -5.80 -17.76 27.39
N ASN A 1216 -5.20 -16.97 26.52
CA ASN A 1216 -3.79 -17.11 26.17
C ASN A 1216 -2.88 -16.54 27.29
N SER A 1217 -1.57 -16.62 27.12
CA SER A 1217 -0.58 -16.15 28.09
C SER A 1217 -0.61 -14.64 28.38
N THR A 1218 -1.20 -13.83 27.49
CA THR A 1218 -1.41 -12.39 27.70
C THR A 1218 -2.73 -12.08 28.40
N GLY A 1219 -3.51 -13.11 28.76
CA GLY A 1219 -4.78 -13.00 29.46
C GLY A 1219 -5.99 -12.68 28.57
N GLN A 1220 -5.81 -12.63 27.25
CA GLN A 1220 -6.89 -12.43 26.29
C GLN A 1220 -7.75 -13.69 26.20
N VAL A 1221 -9.08 -13.52 26.22
CA VAL A 1221 -10.05 -14.61 26.09
C VAL A 1221 -10.10 -15.08 24.64
N VAL A 1222 -9.57 -16.28 24.37
CA VAL A 1222 -9.54 -16.91 23.04
C VAL A 1222 -10.74 -17.83 22.80
N LYS A 1223 -11.45 -18.24 23.85
CA LYS A 1223 -12.70 -19.01 23.76
C LYS A 1223 -13.55 -18.80 25.01
N GLN A 1224 -14.87 -18.70 24.88
CA GLN A 1224 -15.80 -18.47 25.99
C GLN A 1224 -17.11 -19.22 25.80
N THR A 1225 -17.61 -19.87 26.87
CA THR A 1225 -18.87 -20.63 26.87
C THR A 1225 -19.69 -20.28 28.11
N ARG A 1226 -20.91 -19.73 27.93
CA ARG A 1226 -21.79 -19.21 29.00
C ARG A 1226 -23.06 -20.03 29.28
N SER A 1227 -23.29 -21.15 28.58
CA SER A 1227 -24.40 -22.07 28.85
C SER A 1227 -23.89 -23.51 28.79
N VAL A 1228 -23.65 -24.10 29.96
CA VAL A 1228 -23.00 -25.42 30.08
C VAL A 1228 -24.06 -26.49 30.37
N GLN A 1229 -24.53 -27.19 29.34
CA GLN A 1229 -25.15 -28.51 29.48
C GLN A 1229 -23.98 -29.50 29.37
N PHE A 1230 -23.67 -30.27 30.42
CA PHE A 1230 -22.35 -30.92 30.52
C PHE A 1230 -22.01 -31.87 29.38
N SER A 1231 -21.14 -31.41 28.47
CA SER A 1231 -20.26 -32.26 27.67
C SER A 1231 -18.85 -32.07 28.24
N ASN A 1232 -18.22 -33.17 28.63
CA ASN A 1232 -16.91 -33.16 29.31
C ASN A 1232 -15.74 -32.78 28.40
N GLU A 1233 -15.97 -32.38 27.14
CA GLU A 1233 -14.93 -32.12 26.14
C GLU A 1233 -15.00 -30.70 25.56
N VAL A 1234 -13.88 -29.98 25.57
CA VAL A 1234 -13.72 -28.69 24.89
C VAL A 1234 -12.74 -28.86 23.73
N ASN A 1235 -13.22 -28.64 22.51
CA ASN A 1235 -12.37 -28.63 21.32
C ASN A 1235 -11.41 -27.42 21.37
N VAL A 1236 -10.12 -27.67 21.20
CA VAL A 1236 -9.04 -26.67 21.15
C VAL A 1236 -8.20 -26.77 19.88
N SER A 1237 -8.66 -27.48 18.85
CA SER A 1237 -7.90 -27.72 17.61
C SER A 1237 -7.60 -26.44 16.84
N SER A 1238 -8.44 -25.41 16.98
CA SER A 1238 -8.28 -24.10 16.34
C SER A 1238 -7.30 -23.17 17.07
N LEU A 1239 -6.76 -23.57 18.23
CA LEU A 1239 -5.79 -22.76 18.98
C LEU A 1239 -4.37 -23.05 18.48
N GLN A 1240 -3.53 -22.01 18.35
CA GLN A 1240 -2.12 -22.15 18.02
C GLN A 1240 -1.35 -22.83 19.16
N ALA A 1241 -0.25 -23.52 18.86
CA ALA A 1241 0.60 -24.16 19.87
C ALA A 1241 1.12 -23.13 20.89
N GLY A 1242 1.03 -23.45 22.19
CA GLY A 1242 1.39 -22.53 23.26
C GLY A 1242 0.73 -22.82 24.61
N MET A 1243 1.04 -22.00 25.61
CA MET A 1243 0.47 -22.10 26.95
C MET A 1243 -0.86 -21.36 27.05
N TYR A 1244 -1.89 -22.05 27.54
CA TYR A 1244 -3.22 -21.48 27.77
C TYR A 1244 -3.67 -21.72 29.20
N TYR A 1245 -4.60 -20.89 29.67
CA TYR A 1245 -5.25 -21.03 30.96
C TYR A 1245 -6.76 -21.16 30.77
N ILE A 1246 -7.36 -22.11 31.46
CA ILE A 1246 -8.81 -22.26 31.56
C ILE A 1246 -9.24 -21.54 32.83
N ARG A 1247 -10.16 -20.60 32.68
CA ARG A 1247 -10.82 -19.85 33.74
C ARG A 1247 -12.26 -20.34 33.87
N LEU A 1248 -12.60 -20.89 35.02
CA LEU A 1248 -13.94 -21.40 35.34
C LEU A 1248 -14.58 -20.45 36.34
N PHE A 1249 -15.69 -19.85 35.95
CA PHE A 1249 -16.47 -18.94 36.76
C PHE A 1249 -17.69 -19.69 37.28
N GLY A 1250 -17.87 -19.72 38.60
CA GLY A 1250 -19.02 -20.34 39.24
C GLY A 1250 -19.43 -19.62 40.52
N LYS A 1251 -20.43 -20.16 41.21
CA LYS A 1251 -20.98 -19.57 42.45
C LYS A 1251 -19.95 -19.42 43.59
N ASN A 1252 -18.82 -20.13 43.50
CA ASN A 1252 -17.74 -20.16 44.48
C ASN A 1252 -16.49 -19.34 44.06
N GLY A 1253 -16.57 -18.55 42.98
CA GLY A 1253 -15.47 -17.69 42.50
C GLY A 1253 -14.81 -18.18 41.20
N LEU A 1254 -13.66 -17.58 40.86
CA LEU A 1254 -12.87 -17.90 39.67
C LEU A 1254 -11.79 -18.93 40.00
N THR A 1255 -11.78 -20.06 39.29
CA THR A 1255 -10.70 -21.05 39.36
C THR A 1255 -9.94 -21.10 38.03
N THR A 1256 -8.60 -21.10 38.09
CA THR A 1256 -7.73 -21.13 36.89
C THR A 1256 -6.84 -22.37 36.84
N LYS A 1257 -6.72 -23.00 35.66
CA LYS A 1257 -5.79 -24.13 35.42
C LYS A 1257 -5.08 -23.99 34.08
N SER A 1258 -3.77 -24.25 34.03
CA SER A 1258 -2.99 -24.18 32.79
C SER A 1258 -2.96 -25.51 32.02
N PHE A 1259 -2.89 -25.42 30.68
CA PHE A 1259 -2.55 -26.56 29.82
C PHE A 1259 -1.70 -26.10 28.62
N VAL A 1260 -0.90 -27.02 28.06
CA VAL A 1260 -0.08 -26.82 26.86
C VAL A 1260 -0.88 -27.29 25.65
N LYS A 1261 -1.07 -26.42 24.65
CA LYS A 1261 -1.49 -26.82 23.30
C LYS A 1261 -0.24 -27.15 22.48
N GLN A 1262 -0.16 -28.36 21.95
CA GLN A 1262 0.92 -28.79 21.04
C GLN A 1262 0.52 -28.66 19.58
#